data_AF-A0A3A8NG66-F1
#
_entry.id   AF-A0A3A8NG66-F1
#
_cell.length_a   1.000
_cell.length_b   1.000
_cell.length_c   1.000
_cell.angle_alpha   90.00
_cell.angle_beta   90.00
_cell.angle_gamma   90.00
#
_symmetry.space_group_name_H-M   'P 1'
#
loop_
_entity.id
_entity.type
_entity.pdbx_description
1 polymer ?
#
loop_
_entity_poly.entity_id
_entity_poly.type
_entity_poly.pdbx_seq_one_letter_code
_entity_poly.pdbx_strand_id
1 'polypeptide(L)'
;RPPVSSTPAPVAGPTVRVPTPPIGGGGLPTATPLSPAAAARSPGKGDPFAEPAEPRLPMGGSPEEKLEFFRGILKQKTETLARARALYAEREAELAPLRAALEKARKDAATAGVPGRQQAQDEQRAQLAQAKIAALEAELAASEADRRDLSRALAEVESEVPRLTEELQVERESRGSMAEELVGAKEALGLAQDRVAELAAGKSEAQGALEAVQEQYQSVLGDVERLTAEVQALTTERDTLSLRTSQLETALAEAQGTLGTLESESDWSRSSLEEAHTRAKQLEEERDAARRQLAVVEDGLRSLQTQVTELERTLALKDADAVGLRAALTARTAEAAELPSLRSALEGRAAEASQALARVRALEAELAQAREGSRSELEAAEVRARMAESELASLREVLEAAEAEQMSLRDRMESDAAALGEAVHEAEAKVAELTAQVTAAHSEREEHAQQLAAVERKVATTQAERIGFSARVSMLETAAGQREAELQRLQALVAKAQEELSLERARREAVEAEAADARVNAAEAEARVDALAAGQGGQREELASLAEQLEAARAEADKVDRLHQRVKMVEGALEASESKRRVAEAQAARVKDLDAAKAALEAKLSQATATLQAEQAAKATLEAKLSQSGATLQAEQAAKAALEARLNQASATLQAEQAAKASLDAKLTQSGSASQGDKAALETKLAQVTAALQAEQAARQVLEAQLEEGPAPGAGVPAEWAQERDQLKADLASMKRKLMAAEAALESAASTKAKVARLEAQLKALK
;
A
#
# COMPACT_ATOMS: atom_id res chain seq x y z
N ARG A 1 -8.28 -15.46 -32.25
CA ARG A 1 -7.43 -16.12 -33.27
C ARG A 1 -5.97 -15.85 -32.90
N PRO A 2 -5.31 -16.71 -32.11
CA PRO A 2 -3.92 -16.51 -31.72
C PRO A 2 -2.97 -17.25 -32.69
N PRO A 3 -1.71 -16.80 -32.87
CA PRO A 3 -0.72 -17.58 -33.59
C PRO A 3 -0.12 -18.65 -32.69
N VAL A 4 0.15 -19.77 -33.33
CA VAL A 4 0.71 -21.03 -32.82
C VAL A 4 2.22 -21.04 -33.11
N SER A 5 2.96 -21.89 -32.38
CA SER A 5 4.36 -22.30 -32.57
C SER A 5 5.41 -21.30 -32.02
N SER A 6 6.47 -21.73 -31.33
CA SER A 6 7.24 -22.96 -31.47
C SER A 6 7.98 -23.31 -30.16
N THR A 7 7.93 -24.58 -29.79
CA THR A 7 8.83 -25.25 -28.84
C THR A 7 10.26 -25.31 -29.36
N PRO A 8 11.29 -25.03 -28.55
CA PRO A 8 12.63 -25.57 -28.76
C PRO A 8 12.90 -26.78 -27.86
N ALA A 9 13.64 -27.71 -28.44
CA ALA A 9 14.06 -29.00 -27.92
C ALA A 9 14.85 -28.93 -26.58
N PRO A 10 14.90 -30.03 -25.80
CA PRO A 10 15.71 -30.10 -24.60
C PRO A 10 17.20 -30.04 -24.97
N VAL A 11 17.88 -29.00 -24.50
CA VAL A 11 19.35 -28.93 -24.54
C VAL A 11 19.88 -29.98 -23.56
N ALA A 12 20.49 -31.03 -24.11
CA ALA A 12 21.24 -32.01 -23.36
C ALA A 12 22.30 -31.29 -22.52
N GLY A 13 22.26 -31.51 -21.21
CA GLY A 13 23.21 -30.93 -20.27
C GLY A 13 24.66 -31.32 -20.61
N PRO A 14 25.63 -30.45 -20.34
CA PRO A 14 27.03 -30.82 -20.44
C PRO A 14 27.32 -31.82 -19.33
N THR A 15 27.50 -33.09 -19.68
CA THR A 15 28.20 -34.05 -18.84
C THR A 15 29.62 -33.55 -18.65
N VAL A 16 29.88 -32.87 -17.53
CA VAL A 16 31.23 -32.57 -17.05
C VAL A 16 31.85 -33.90 -16.65
N ARG A 17 32.58 -34.49 -17.59
CA ARG A 17 33.56 -35.55 -17.32
C ARG A 17 34.57 -34.99 -16.34
N VAL A 18 34.60 -35.57 -15.14
CA VAL A 18 35.70 -35.44 -14.19
C VAL A 18 37.00 -35.80 -14.92
N PRO A 19 38.02 -34.93 -14.93
CA PRO A 19 39.32 -35.30 -15.46
C PRO A 19 39.98 -36.25 -14.46
N THR A 20 40.03 -37.54 -14.80
CA THR A 20 41.02 -38.46 -14.26
C THR A 20 42.41 -37.88 -14.54
N PRO A 21 43.29 -37.70 -13.54
CA PRO A 21 44.66 -37.32 -13.82
C PRO A 21 45.33 -38.45 -14.62
N PRO A 22 46.17 -38.14 -15.61
CA PRO A 22 47.03 -39.16 -16.17
C PRO A 22 47.99 -39.57 -15.06
N ILE A 23 47.92 -40.84 -14.67
CA ILE A 23 49.05 -41.55 -14.07
C ILE A 23 50.09 -41.67 -15.21
N GLY A 24 50.72 -40.52 -15.50
CA GLY A 24 51.82 -40.39 -16.42
C GLY A 24 53.06 -40.74 -15.65
N GLY A 25 53.52 -41.98 -15.80
CA GLY A 25 54.86 -42.40 -15.42
C GLY A 25 55.90 -41.56 -16.16
N GLY A 26 56.23 -40.40 -15.59
CA GLY A 26 57.37 -39.58 -15.98
C GLY A 26 58.62 -40.10 -15.27
N GLY A 27 59.08 -41.29 -15.68
CA GLY A 27 60.40 -41.77 -15.34
C GLY A 27 61.44 -40.86 -16.00
N LEU A 28 61.92 -39.86 -15.26
CA LEU A 28 63.15 -39.16 -15.62
C LEU A 28 64.33 -40.13 -15.38
N PRO A 29 65.24 -40.28 -16.36
CA PRO A 29 66.37 -41.19 -16.25
C PRO A 29 67.42 -40.55 -15.33
N THR A 30 67.38 -40.87 -14.04
CA THR A 30 68.50 -40.60 -13.15
C THR A 30 69.61 -41.59 -13.51
N ALA A 31 70.61 -41.09 -14.23
CA ALA A 31 71.83 -41.82 -14.57
C ALA A 31 72.58 -42.19 -13.28
N THR A 32 72.32 -43.39 -12.75
CA THR A 32 73.18 -44.03 -11.76
C THR A 32 74.47 -44.51 -12.42
N PRO A 33 75.64 -44.25 -11.84
CA PRO A 33 76.92 -44.72 -12.37
C PRO A 33 76.96 -46.26 -12.33
N LEU A 34 77.50 -46.84 -13.40
CA LEU A 34 77.79 -48.27 -13.51
C LEU A 34 78.71 -48.70 -12.36
N SER A 35 78.17 -49.38 -11.35
CA SER A 35 78.98 -50.20 -10.45
C SER A 35 79.63 -51.34 -11.24
N PRO A 36 80.92 -51.62 -11.03
CA PRO A 36 81.63 -52.66 -11.76
C PRO A 36 81.04 -54.02 -11.38
N ALA A 37 80.72 -54.82 -12.39
CA ALA A 37 80.25 -56.19 -12.23
C ALA A 37 81.29 -57.01 -11.45
N ALA A 38 81.00 -57.32 -10.19
CA ALA A 38 81.75 -58.29 -9.42
C ALA A 38 81.58 -59.67 -10.09
N ALA A 39 82.68 -60.20 -10.62
CA ALA A 39 82.73 -61.50 -11.24
C ALA A 39 82.31 -62.58 -10.23
N ALA A 40 81.16 -63.21 -10.45
CA ALA A 40 80.74 -64.38 -9.69
C ALA A 40 81.79 -65.49 -9.87
N ARG A 41 82.64 -65.68 -8.85
CA ARG A 41 83.55 -66.82 -8.77
C ARG A 41 82.69 -68.07 -8.51
N SER A 42 82.78 -69.04 -9.42
CA SER A 42 82.24 -70.39 -9.23
C SER A 42 82.72 -70.95 -7.87
N PRO A 43 81.91 -71.72 -7.13
CA PRO A 43 82.35 -72.42 -5.93
C PRO A 43 83.36 -73.49 -6.35
N GLY A 44 84.63 -73.09 -6.41
CA GLY A 44 85.75 -74.01 -6.52
C GLY A 44 85.80 -74.84 -5.26
N LYS A 45 86.22 -76.10 -5.41
CA LYS A 45 86.30 -77.16 -4.40
C LYS A 45 87.33 -76.89 -3.27
N GLY A 46 87.52 -75.63 -2.89
CA GLY A 46 88.55 -75.17 -1.97
C GLY A 46 88.19 -73.87 -1.24
N ASP A 47 86.90 -73.55 -1.05
CA ASP A 47 86.52 -72.56 -0.05
C ASP A 47 86.78 -73.15 1.36
N PRO A 48 87.76 -72.63 2.12
CA PRO A 48 88.14 -73.18 3.41
C PRO A 48 87.10 -72.94 4.51
N PHE A 49 86.09 -72.08 4.27
CA PHE A 49 85.03 -71.76 5.25
C PHE A 49 83.70 -72.47 4.96
N ALA A 50 83.59 -73.14 3.80
CA ALA A 50 82.38 -73.79 3.34
C ALA A 50 81.16 -72.87 3.48
N GLU A 51 81.26 -71.66 2.93
CA GLU A 51 80.20 -70.66 3.04
C GLU A 51 78.89 -71.23 2.45
N PRO A 52 77.77 -71.20 3.19
CA PRO A 52 76.48 -71.52 2.61
C PRO A 52 76.22 -70.58 1.44
N ALA A 53 75.74 -71.12 0.32
CA ALA A 53 75.47 -70.32 -0.89
C ALA A 53 74.68 -69.07 -0.53
N GLU A 54 75.19 -67.90 -0.92
CA GLU A 54 74.55 -66.64 -0.59
C GLU A 54 73.10 -66.65 -1.08
N PRO A 55 72.11 -66.42 -0.20
CA PRO A 55 70.74 -66.32 -0.63
C PRO A 55 70.66 -65.19 -1.65
N ARG A 56 69.94 -65.42 -2.76
CA ARG A 56 69.77 -64.38 -3.79
C ARG A 56 68.85 -63.29 -3.26
N LEU A 57 69.20 -62.03 -3.53
CA LEU A 57 68.31 -60.90 -3.23
C LEU A 57 66.94 -61.17 -3.86
N PRO A 58 65.84 -61.12 -3.10
CA PRO A 58 64.50 -61.24 -3.66
C PRO A 58 64.26 -60.05 -4.59
N MET A 59 64.34 -60.30 -5.90
CA MET A 59 64.09 -59.29 -6.92
C MET A 59 62.61 -58.89 -6.88
N GLY A 60 62.33 -57.65 -6.48
CA GLY A 60 60.97 -57.14 -6.29
C GLY A 60 60.36 -57.43 -4.92
N GLY A 61 61.14 -57.95 -3.96
CA GLY A 61 60.69 -58.12 -2.58
C GLY A 61 60.34 -56.78 -1.95
N SER A 62 59.37 -56.79 -1.02
CA SER A 62 59.02 -55.60 -0.26
C SER A 62 60.29 -55.05 0.43
N PRO A 63 60.37 -53.74 0.70
CA PRO A 63 61.55 -53.20 1.37
C PRO A 63 61.80 -53.90 2.73
N GLU A 64 60.78 -54.53 3.34
CA GLU A 64 60.90 -55.31 4.58
C GLU A 64 61.72 -56.57 4.33
N GLU A 65 61.36 -57.30 3.28
CA GLU A 65 62.06 -58.51 2.85
C GLU A 65 63.52 -58.21 2.52
N LYS A 66 63.84 -57.03 1.96
CA LYS A 66 65.22 -56.61 1.72
C LYS A 66 65.99 -56.36 3.01
N LEU A 67 65.41 -55.67 4.00
CA LEU A 67 66.09 -55.49 5.29
C LEU A 67 66.30 -56.81 6.02
N GLU A 68 65.32 -57.71 5.99
CA GLU A 68 65.45 -59.05 6.57
C GLU A 68 66.54 -59.85 5.87
N PHE A 69 66.61 -59.74 4.54
CA PHE A 69 67.67 -60.32 3.73
C PHE A 69 69.06 -59.78 4.12
N PHE A 70 69.26 -58.46 4.19
CA PHE A 70 70.55 -57.86 4.58
C PHE A 70 70.93 -58.21 6.03
N ARG A 71 69.96 -58.23 6.95
CA ARG A 71 70.18 -58.70 8.34
C ARG A 71 70.61 -60.17 8.36
N GLY A 72 69.98 -61.01 7.54
CA GLY A 72 70.33 -62.42 7.38
C GLY A 72 71.74 -62.62 6.86
N ILE A 73 72.13 -61.90 5.80
CA ILE A 73 73.49 -61.97 5.25
C ILE A 73 74.52 -61.43 6.23
N LEU A 74 74.27 -60.29 6.88
CA LEU A 74 75.17 -59.75 7.91
C LEU A 74 75.38 -60.76 9.04
N LYS A 75 74.32 -61.41 9.51
CA LYS A 75 74.41 -62.47 10.51
C LYS A 75 75.25 -63.65 9.99
N GLN A 76 74.99 -64.12 8.78
CA GLN A 76 75.75 -65.21 8.17
C GLN A 76 77.24 -64.85 7.99
N LYS A 77 77.56 -63.64 7.53
CA LYS A 77 78.95 -63.19 7.34
C LYS A 77 79.66 -62.96 8.67
N THR A 78 79.00 -62.41 9.69
CA THR A 78 79.59 -62.30 11.05
C THR A 78 79.87 -63.66 11.69
N GLU A 79 78.96 -64.63 11.55
CA GLU A 79 79.18 -66.01 11.99
C GLU A 79 80.32 -66.70 11.21
N THR A 80 80.43 -66.40 9.92
CA THR A 80 81.51 -66.93 9.06
C THR A 80 82.86 -66.31 9.42
N LEU A 81 82.91 -65.00 9.67
CA LEU A 81 84.09 -64.28 10.14
C LEU A 81 84.55 -64.82 11.50
N ALA A 82 83.62 -65.06 12.42
CA ALA A 82 83.93 -65.69 13.71
C ALA A 82 84.54 -67.09 13.54
N ARG A 83 83.97 -67.93 12.66
CA ARG A 83 84.53 -69.24 12.32
C ARG A 83 85.88 -69.14 11.63
N ALA A 84 86.06 -68.17 10.73
CA ALA A 84 87.31 -67.93 10.02
C ALA A 84 88.44 -67.54 10.96
N ARG A 85 88.17 -66.66 11.93
CA ARG A 85 89.12 -66.30 13.00
C ARG A 85 89.53 -67.50 13.83
N ALA A 86 88.58 -68.38 14.16
CA ALA A 86 88.87 -69.61 14.91
C ALA A 86 89.76 -70.58 14.10
N LEU A 87 89.43 -70.83 12.83
CA LEU A 87 90.23 -71.69 11.95
C LEU A 87 91.63 -71.13 11.69
N TYR A 88 91.74 -69.81 11.52
CA TYR A 88 93.04 -69.15 11.39
C TYR A 88 93.88 -69.32 12.66
N ALA A 89 93.28 -69.16 13.85
CA ALA A 89 93.96 -69.40 15.12
C ALA A 89 94.39 -70.87 15.31
N GLU A 90 93.58 -71.83 14.88
CA GLU A 90 93.93 -73.26 14.87
C GLU A 90 95.12 -73.55 13.95
N ARG A 91 95.14 -73.00 12.72
CA ARG A 91 96.27 -73.16 11.79
C ARG A 91 97.55 -72.50 12.29
N GLU A 92 97.46 -71.35 12.94
CA GLU A 92 98.62 -70.75 13.62
C GLU A 92 99.13 -71.63 14.76
N ALA A 93 98.24 -72.26 15.52
CA ALA A 93 98.59 -73.20 16.57
C ALA A 93 99.22 -74.49 16.03
N GLU A 94 98.84 -74.97 14.84
CA GLU A 94 99.45 -76.13 14.14
C GLU A 94 100.81 -75.82 13.50
N LEU A 95 101.00 -74.60 12.99
CA LEU A 95 102.28 -74.16 12.44
C LEU A 95 103.39 -74.09 13.50
N ALA A 96 103.05 -73.76 14.74
CA ALA A 96 103.99 -73.68 15.85
C ALA A 96 104.77 -74.99 16.13
N PRO A 97 104.12 -76.16 16.33
CA PRO A 97 104.81 -77.43 16.52
C PRO A 97 105.50 -77.94 15.25
N LEU A 98 104.98 -77.67 14.05
CA LEU A 98 105.66 -78.02 12.79
C LEU A 98 106.99 -77.28 12.64
N ARG A 99 107.02 -75.98 12.94
CA ARG A 99 108.28 -75.20 12.98
C ARG A 99 109.24 -75.74 14.03
N ALA A 100 108.74 -76.08 15.22
CA ALA A 100 109.57 -76.67 16.29
C ALA A 100 110.11 -78.07 15.91
N ALA A 101 109.31 -78.91 15.25
CA ALA A 101 109.70 -80.24 14.78
C ALA A 101 110.72 -80.17 13.64
N LEU A 102 110.58 -79.22 12.73
CA LEU A 102 111.53 -78.95 11.65
C LEU A 102 112.86 -78.42 12.18
N GLU A 103 112.85 -77.49 13.14
CA GLU A 103 114.04 -77.05 13.88
C GLU A 103 114.74 -78.22 14.59
N LYS A 104 113.97 -79.09 15.25
CA LYS A 104 114.50 -80.29 15.91
C LYS A 104 115.10 -81.27 14.91
N ALA A 105 114.42 -81.56 13.80
CA ALA A 105 114.91 -82.45 12.75
C ALA A 105 116.18 -81.91 12.08
N ARG A 106 116.29 -80.59 11.87
CA ARG A 106 117.52 -79.94 11.40
C ARG A 106 118.68 -80.09 12.39
N LYS A 107 118.43 -79.96 13.69
CA LYS A 107 119.44 -80.19 14.76
C LYS A 107 119.87 -81.66 14.83
N ASP A 108 118.93 -82.59 14.72
CA ASP A 108 119.21 -84.04 14.73
C ASP A 108 120.00 -84.47 13.47
N ALA A 109 119.71 -83.88 12.29
CA ALA A 109 120.47 -84.11 11.07
C ALA A 109 121.90 -83.52 11.15
N ALA A 110 122.08 -82.39 11.83
CA ALA A 110 123.41 -81.79 12.03
C ALA A 110 124.30 -82.62 12.97
N THR A 111 123.72 -83.32 13.96
CA THR A 111 124.48 -84.19 14.89
C THR A 111 124.82 -85.56 14.29
N ALA A 112 124.07 -86.04 13.28
CA ALA A 112 124.36 -87.27 12.55
C ALA A 112 125.57 -87.18 11.57
N GLY A 113 126.15 -85.98 11.37
CA GLY A 113 127.28 -85.74 10.47
C GLY A 113 128.68 -85.88 11.08
N VAL A 114 128.83 -86.44 12.28
CA VAL A 114 130.13 -86.56 12.96
C VAL A 114 130.88 -87.84 12.49
N PRO A 115 132.13 -87.75 11.99
CA PRO A 115 132.74 -88.83 11.20
C PRO A 115 133.34 -89.94 12.09
N GLY A 116 132.80 -91.17 11.97
CA GLY A 116 133.36 -92.35 12.64
C GLY A 116 133.07 -93.68 11.92
N ARG A 117 133.93 -94.07 10.95
CA ARG A 117 134.15 -95.44 10.38
C ARG A 117 132.96 -96.37 10.01
N GLN A 118 131.70 -95.94 10.05
CA GLN A 118 130.52 -96.65 9.51
C GLN A 118 129.84 -95.85 8.38
N GLN A 119 130.63 -95.48 7.36
CA GLN A 119 130.23 -94.54 6.28
C GLN A 119 128.91 -94.91 5.56
N ALA A 120 128.59 -96.19 5.38
CA ALA A 120 127.36 -96.59 4.68
C ALA A 120 126.08 -96.48 5.52
N GLN A 121 126.15 -96.65 6.84
CA GLN A 121 124.97 -96.55 7.72
C GLN A 121 124.66 -95.10 8.08
N ASP A 122 125.70 -94.27 8.23
CA ASP A 122 125.55 -92.84 8.51
C ASP A 122 125.01 -92.08 7.29
N GLU A 123 125.42 -92.45 6.07
CA GLU A 123 124.84 -91.91 4.82
C GLU A 123 123.35 -92.25 4.68
N GLN A 124 122.93 -93.48 5.00
CA GLN A 124 121.51 -93.85 4.98
C GLN A 124 120.70 -93.09 6.04
N ARG A 125 121.24 -92.87 7.24
CA ARG A 125 120.58 -92.06 8.28
C ARG A 125 120.49 -90.59 7.89
N ALA A 126 121.54 -90.04 7.27
CA ALA A 126 121.55 -88.68 6.76
C ALA A 126 120.52 -88.50 5.62
N GLN A 127 120.43 -89.45 4.69
CA GLN A 127 119.42 -89.44 3.62
C GLN A 127 117.99 -89.52 4.19
N LEU A 128 117.74 -90.37 5.18
CA LEU A 128 116.45 -90.46 5.86
C LEU A 128 116.11 -89.17 6.64
N ALA A 129 117.10 -88.54 7.27
CA ALA A 129 116.91 -87.26 7.97
C ALA A 129 116.64 -86.12 6.99
N GLN A 130 117.35 -86.06 5.87
CA GLN A 130 117.09 -85.11 4.78
C GLN A 130 115.72 -85.31 4.15
N ALA A 131 115.29 -86.56 3.91
CA ALA A 131 113.96 -86.85 3.41
C ALA A 131 112.86 -86.41 4.41
N LYS A 132 113.10 -86.59 5.71
CA LYS A 132 112.19 -86.09 6.76
C LYS A 132 112.16 -84.56 6.83
N ILE A 133 113.30 -83.89 6.69
CA ILE A 133 113.36 -82.42 6.64
C ILE A 133 112.61 -81.92 5.40
N ALA A 134 112.84 -82.52 4.23
CA ALA A 134 112.15 -82.14 2.99
C ALA A 134 110.62 -82.37 3.08
N ALA A 135 110.18 -83.45 3.73
CA ALA A 135 108.77 -83.70 4.00
C ALA A 135 108.15 -82.66 4.93
N LEU A 136 108.82 -82.34 6.05
CA LEU A 136 108.37 -81.29 6.98
C LEU A 136 108.40 -79.89 6.37
N GLU A 137 109.36 -79.60 5.48
CA GLU A 137 109.43 -78.35 4.72
C GLU A 137 108.26 -78.24 3.72
N ALA A 138 107.91 -79.34 3.06
CA ALA A 138 106.76 -79.39 2.17
C ALA A 138 105.43 -79.21 2.92
N GLU A 139 105.27 -79.86 4.08
CA GLU A 139 104.10 -79.69 4.96
C GLU A 139 104.01 -78.28 5.55
N LEU A 140 105.13 -77.69 5.95
CA LEU A 140 105.17 -76.31 6.43
C LEU A 140 104.80 -75.33 5.29
N ALA A 141 105.33 -75.53 4.09
CA ALA A 141 105.02 -74.70 2.94
C ALA A 141 103.53 -74.82 2.53
N ALA A 142 102.94 -76.01 2.61
CA ALA A 142 101.51 -76.24 2.39
C ALA A 142 100.66 -75.51 3.46
N SER A 143 100.96 -75.69 4.74
CA SER A 143 100.25 -75.01 5.83
C SER A 143 100.42 -73.48 5.80
N GLU A 144 101.56 -72.97 5.33
CA GLU A 144 101.76 -71.54 5.11
C GLU A 144 101.01 -70.99 3.90
N ALA A 145 100.83 -71.80 2.84
CA ALA A 145 99.96 -71.46 1.72
C ALA A 145 98.50 -71.39 2.19
N ASP A 146 98.04 -72.40 2.93
CA ASP A 146 96.69 -72.43 3.51
C ASP A 146 96.45 -71.23 4.44
N ARG A 147 97.43 -70.86 5.27
CA ARG A 147 97.34 -69.66 6.13
C ARG A 147 97.21 -68.37 5.30
N ARG A 148 97.95 -68.25 4.19
CA ARG A 148 97.87 -67.07 3.30
C ARG A 148 96.51 -66.99 2.62
N ASP A 149 95.96 -68.13 2.20
CA ASP A 149 94.65 -68.18 1.56
C ASP A 149 93.52 -67.90 2.57
N LEU A 150 93.60 -68.45 3.78
CA LEU A 150 92.70 -68.12 4.90
C LEU A 150 92.77 -66.64 5.28
N SER A 151 93.96 -66.05 5.32
CA SER A 151 94.14 -64.62 5.62
C SER A 151 93.54 -63.72 4.54
N ARG A 152 93.66 -64.10 3.26
CA ARG A 152 93.04 -63.36 2.15
C ARG A 152 91.52 -63.44 2.22
N ALA A 153 90.98 -64.62 2.45
CA ALA A 153 89.53 -64.83 2.55
C ALA A 153 88.96 -64.14 3.82
N LEU A 154 89.69 -64.14 4.94
CA LEU A 154 89.32 -63.37 6.13
C LEU A 154 89.26 -61.86 5.82
N ALA A 155 90.26 -61.31 5.13
CA ALA A 155 90.29 -59.90 4.77
C ALA A 155 89.14 -59.51 3.82
N GLU A 156 88.75 -60.41 2.91
CA GLU A 156 87.59 -60.23 2.02
C GLU A 156 86.29 -60.15 2.84
N VAL A 157 86.04 -61.12 3.73
CA VAL A 157 84.87 -61.12 4.63
C VAL A 157 84.87 -59.91 5.57
N GLU A 158 86.03 -59.51 6.11
CA GLU A 158 86.17 -58.32 6.95
C GLU A 158 85.86 -57.02 6.19
N SER A 159 86.11 -56.98 4.88
CA SER A 159 85.77 -55.83 4.03
C SER A 159 84.29 -55.79 3.62
N GLU A 160 83.62 -56.94 3.51
CA GLU A 160 82.20 -57.04 3.16
C GLU A 160 81.27 -56.59 4.29
N VAL A 161 81.62 -56.85 5.55
CA VAL A 161 80.81 -56.49 6.73
C VAL A 161 80.52 -54.98 6.82
N PRO A 162 81.51 -54.06 6.75
CA PRO A 162 81.22 -52.63 6.79
C PRO A 162 80.40 -52.18 5.57
N ARG A 163 80.66 -52.74 4.38
CA ARG A 163 79.91 -52.42 3.16
C ARG A 163 78.43 -52.79 3.27
N LEU A 164 78.12 -54.00 3.74
CA LEU A 164 76.75 -54.45 3.96
C LEU A 164 76.05 -53.68 5.10
N THR A 165 76.81 -53.19 6.07
CA THR A 165 76.28 -52.34 7.15
C THR A 165 75.89 -50.96 6.62
N GLU A 166 76.70 -50.38 5.74
CA GLU A 166 76.39 -49.12 5.04
C GLU A 166 75.19 -49.29 4.10
N GLU A 167 75.14 -50.36 3.30
CA GLU A 167 73.99 -50.69 2.45
C GLU A 167 72.69 -50.85 3.28
N LEU A 168 72.77 -51.50 4.45
CA LEU A 168 71.64 -51.62 5.38
C LEU A 168 71.19 -50.26 5.93
N GLN A 169 72.13 -49.35 6.20
CA GLN A 169 71.83 -48.02 6.70
C GLN A 169 71.16 -47.15 5.62
N VAL A 170 71.71 -47.14 4.40
CA VAL A 170 71.11 -46.45 3.25
C VAL A 170 69.69 -46.93 3.00
N GLU A 171 69.43 -48.24 3.11
CA GLU A 171 68.07 -48.78 2.93
C GLU A 171 67.12 -48.41 4.08
N ARG A 172 67.62 -48.17 5.28
CA ARG A 172 66.81 -47.64 6.40
C ARG A 172 66.47 -46.18 6.20
N GLU A 173 67.43 -45.38 5.74
CA GLU A 173 67.24 -43.96 5.43
C GLU A 173 66.27 -43.79 4.24
N SER A 174 66.39 -44.61 3.19
CA SER A 174 65.47 -44.62 2.05
C SER A 174 64.03 -44.96 2.48
N ARG A 175 63.86 -45.92 3.40
CA ARG A 175 62.56 -46.24 4.01
C ARG A 175 62.01 -45.12 4.88
N GLY A 176 62.86 -44.44 5.64
CA GLY A 176 62.47 -43.27 6.43
C GLY A 176 61.88 -42.19 5.53
N SER A 177 62.59 -41.86 4.44
CA SER A 177 62.13 -40.90 3.44
C SER A 177 60.81 -41.34 2.76
N MET A 178 60.68 -42.62 2.36
CA MET A 178 59.42 -43.12 1.80
C MET A 178 58.27 -43.08 2.82
N ALA A 179 58.54 -43.32 4.10
CA ALA A 179 57.54 -43.24 5.14
C ALA A 179 57.06 -41.79 5.35
N GLU A 180 57.97 -40.82 5.33
CA GLU A 180 57.64 -39.39 5.39
C GLU A 180 56.81 -38.95 4.17
N GLU A 181 57.18 -39.38 2.95
CA GLU A 181 56.39 -39.13 1.74
C GLU A 181 54.98 -39.75 1.83
N LEU A 182 54.87 -40.97 2.36
CA LEU A 182 53.57 -41.62 2.58
C LEU A 182 52.73 -40.90 3.65
N VAL A 183 53.34 -40.36 4.69
CA VAL A 183 52.65 -39.52 5.69
C VAL A 183 52.17 -38.23 5.04
N GLY A 184 53.03 -37.51 4.31
CA GLY A 184 52.66 -36.29 3.60
C GLY A 184 51.57 -36.52 2.54
N ALA A 185 51.62 -37.65 1.82
CA ALA A 185 50.57 -38.03 0.87
C ALA A 185 49.24 -38.34 1.58
N LYS A 186 49.26 -38.95 2.77
CA LYS A 186 48.06 -39.18 3.58
C LYS A 186 47.46 -37.87 4.12
N GLU A 187 48.29 -36.94 4.57
CA GLU A 187 47.85 -35.62 5.02
C GLU A 187 47.24 -34.82 3.87
N ALA A 188 47.89 -34.82 2.70
CA ALA A 188 47.35 -34.19 1.49
C ALA A 188 46.03 -34.82 1.04
N LEU A 189 45.91 -36.15 1.15
CA LEU A 189 44.65 -36.86 0.89
C LEU A 189 43.56 -36.47 1.91
N GLY A 190 43.90 -36.33 3.20
CA GLY A 190 42.99 -35.87 4.24
C GLY A 190 42.46 -34.47 3.95
N LEU A 191 43.35 -33.51 3.65
CA LEU A 191 42.98 -32.15 3.25
C LEU A 191 42.10 -32.13 2.00
N ALA A 192 42.37 -33.01 1.03
CA ALA A 192 41.53 -33.14 -0.16
C ALA A 192 40.13 -33.69 0.18
N GLN A 193 40.03 -34.66 1.09
CA GLN A 193 38.75 -35.19 1.57
C GLN A 193 37.93 -34.15 2.34
N ASP A 194 38.57 -33.37 3.21
CA ASP A 194 37.94 -32.27 3.94
C ASP A 194 37.39 -31.23 2.96
N ARG A 195 38.19 -30.85 1.95
CA ARG A 195 37.75 -29.91 0.91
C ARG A 195 36.59 -30.46 0.06
N VAL A 196 36.53 -31.76 -0.19
CA VAL A 196 35.39 -32.40 -0.86
C VAL A 196 34.14 -32.35 0.03
N ALA A 197 34.29 -32.57 1.34
CA ALA A 197 33.18 -32.46 2.30
C ALA A 197 32.66 -31.01 2.39
N GLU A 198 33.54 -30.01 2.44
CA GLU A 198 33.18 -28.59 2.40
C GLU A 198 32.44 -28.22 1.10
N LEU A 199 32.94 -28.67 -0.06
CA LEU A 199 32.26 -28.43 -1.34
C LEU A 199 30.90 -29.12 -1.41
N ALA A 200 30.75 -30.30 -0.80
CA ALA A 200 29.47 -31.01 -0.72
C ALA A 200 28.47 -30.27 0.19
N ALA A 201 28.92 -29.76 1.34
CA ALA A 201 28.12 -28.92 2.23
C ALA A 201 27.70 -27.63 1.53
N GLY A 202 28.64 -26.91 0.91
CA GLY A 202 28.35 -25.69 0.15
C GLY A 202 27.40 -25.93 -1.03
N LYS A 203 27.48 -27.08 -1.70
CA LYS A 203 26.50 -27.48 -2.72
C LYS A 203 25.10 -27.69 -2.13
N SER A 204 24.99 -28.31 -0.96
CA SER A 204 23.71 -28.53 -0.27
C SER A 204 23.08 -27.22 0.19
N GLU A 205 23.88 -26.29 0.72
CA GLU A 205 23.44 -24.94 1.12
C GLU A 205 22.97 -24.14 -0.10
N ALA A 206 23.75 -24.14 -1.18
CA ALA A 206 23.38 -23.45 -2.42
C ALA A 206 22.10 -24.03 -3.04
N GLN A 207 21.89 -25.34 -2.94
CA GLN A 207 20.65 -25.98 -3.39
C GLN A 207 19.45 -25.56 -2.52
N GLY A 208 19.59 -25.55 -1.19
CA GLY A 208 18.54 -25.06 -0.30
C GLY A 208 18.20 -23.58 -0.53
N ALA A 209 19.22 -22.74 -0.80
CA ALA A 209 19.01 -21.35 -1.18
C ALA A 209 18.26 -21.20 -2.51
N LEU A 210 18.55 -22.06 -3.50
CA LEU A 210 17.82 -22.09 -4.78
C LEU A 210 16.34 -22.49 -4.57
N GLU A 211 16.08 -23.49 -3.74
CA GLU A 211 14.72 -23.93 -3.39
C GLU A 211 13.94 -22.81 -2.68
N ALA A 212 14.56 -22.11 -1.73
CA ALA A 212 13.95 -20.95 -1.06
C ALA A 212 13.62 -19.81 -2.04
N VAL A 213 14.51 -19.52 -3.00
CA VAL A 213 14.25 -18.51 -4.05
C VAL A 213 13.11 -18.97 -4.98
N GLN A 214 13.02 -20.26 -5.29
CA GLN A 214 11.92 -20.81 -6.07
C GLN A 214 10.58 -20.68 -5.33
N GLU A 215 10.53 -20.95 -4.02
CA GLU A 215 9.34 -20.76 -3.20
C GLU A 215 8.91 -19.29 -3.15
N GLN A 216 9.87 -18.37 -2.97
CA GLN A 216 9.60 -16.93 -3.03
C GLN A 216 9.05 -16.52 -4.41
N TYR A 217 9.61 -17.05 -5.49
CA TYR A 217 9.11 -16.78 -6.85
C TYR A 217 7.67 -17.30 -7.05
N GLN A 218 7.35 -18.50 -6.57
CA GLN A 218 5.99 -19.04 -6.61
C GLN A 218 5.00 -18.22 -5.77
N SER A 219 5.43 -17.74 -4.59
CA SER A 219 4.62 -16.86 -3.75
C SER A 219 4.32 -15.54 -4.47
N VAL A 220 5.32 -14.92 -5.09
CA VAL A 220 5.14 -13.66 -5.84
C VAL A 220 4.24 -13.86 -7.05
N LEU A 221 4.34 -14.99 -7.76
CA LEU A 221 3.40 -15.33 -8.83
C LEU A 221 1.96 -15.43 -8.32
N GLY A 222 1.74 -16.10 -7.17
CA GLY A 222 0.43 -16.16 -6.53
C GLY A 222 -0.13 -14.78 -6.14
N ASP A 223 0.72 -13.90 -5.62
CA ASP A 223 0.33 -12.51 -5.32
C ASP A 223 -0.01 -11.70 -6.58
N VAL A 224 0.72 -11.89 -7.68
CA VAL A 224 0.43 -11.25 -8.96
C VAL A 224 -0.90 -11.75 -9.53
N GLU A 225 -1.19 -13.04 -9.45
CA GLU A 225 -2.47 -13.62 -9.86
C GLU A 225 -3.63 -13.06 -9.03
N ARG A 226 -3.45 -12.97 -7.70
CA ARG A 226 -4.43 -12.39 -6.78
C ARG A 226 -4.70 -10.92 -7.09
N LEU A 227 -3.66 -10.11 -7.25
CA LEU A 227 -3.79 -8.69 -7.61
C LEU A 227 -4.43 -8.52 -9.00
N THR A 228 -4.12 -9.40 -9.95
CA THR A 228 -4.77 -9.40 -11.27
C THR A 228 -6.27 -9.66 -11.16
N ALA A 229 -6.68 -10.62 -10.33
CA ALA A 229 -8.09 -10.89 -10.06
C ALA A 229 -8.80 -9.71 -9.36
N GLU A 230 -8.14 -9.06 -8.38
CA GLU A 230 -8.66 -7.86 -7.71
C GLU A 230 -8.84 -6.69 -8.70
N VAL A 231 -7.88 -6.45 -9.59
CA VAL A 231 -7.98 -5.41 -10.64
C VAL A 231 -9.13 -5.71 -11.60
N GLN A 232 -9.34 -6.97 -11.99
CA GLN A 232 -10.47 -7.36 -12.82
C GLN A 232 -11.80 -7.13 -12.09
N ALA A 233 -11.91 -7.51 -10.82
CA ALA A 233 -13.12 -7.28 -10.01
C ALA A 233 -13.44 -5.78 -9.90
N LEU A 234 -12.45 -4.94 -9.55
CA LEU A 234 -12.62 -3.49 -9.50
C LEU A 234 -12.99 -2.87 -10.85
N THR A 235 -12.47 -3.42 -11.95
CA THR A 235 -12.85 -2.98 -13.30
C THR A 235 -14.31 -3.30 -13.59
N THR A 236 -14.78 -4.51 -13.26
CA THR A 236 -16.20 -4.86 -13.42
C THR A 236 -17.10 -4.00 -12.53
N GLU A 237 -16.69 -3.72 -11.30
CA GLU A 237 -17.44 -2.86 -10.37
C GLU A 237 -17.52 -1.43 -10.92
N ARG A 238 -16.42 -0.87 -11.42
CA ARG A 238 -16.40 0.42 -12.13
C ARG A 238 -17.38 0.43 -13.31
N ASP A 239 -17.41 -0.61 -14.13
CA ASP A 239 -18.32 -0.69 -15.28
C ASP A 239 -19.78 -0.73 -14.87
N THR A 240 -20.11 -1.47 -13.79
CA THR A 240 -21.47 -1.49 -13.23
C THR A 240 -21.88 -0.13 -12.66
N LEU A 241 -20.96 0.56 -11.97
CA LEU A 241 -21.21 1.91 -11.47
C LEU A 241 -21.37 2.91 -12.61
N SER A 242 -20.55 2.82 -13.66
CA SER A 242 -20.68 3.65 -14.86
C SER A 242 -22.05 3.45 -15.54
N LEU A 243 -22.51 2.20 -15.66
CA LEU A 243 -23.84 1.90 -16.19
C LEU A 243 -24.93 2.52 -15.31
N ARG A 244 -24.82 2.35 -13.99
CA ARG A 244 -25.79 2.92 -13.03
C ARG A 244 -25.84 4.45 -13.10
N THR A 245 -24.69 5.11 -13.24
CA THR A 245 -24.63 6.57 -13.44
C THR A 245 -25.36 6.97 -14.73
N SER A 246 -25.12 6.27 -15.85
CA SER A 246 -25.83 6.57 -17.10
C SER A 246 -27.35 6.36 -17.01
N GLN A 247 -27.80 5.36 -16.25
CA GLN A 247 -29.22 5.13 -15.97
C GLN A 247 -29.83 6.25 -15.14
N LEU A 248 -29.12 6.71 -14.10
CA LEU A 248 -29.56 7.84 -13.27
C LEU A 248 -29.60 9.16 -14.05
N GLU A 249 -28.63 9.40 -14.94
CA GLU A 249 -28.63 10.57 -15.83
C GLU A 249 -29.82 10.55 -16.80
N THR A 250 -30.16 9.37 -17.33
CA THR A 250 -31.34 9.20 -18.21
C THR A 250 -32.63 9.44 -17.43
N ALA A 251 -32.78 8.83 -16.25
CA ALA A 251 -33.94 9.04 -15.38
C ALA A 251 -34.08 10.50 -14.94
N LEU A 252 -32.97 11.19 -14.69
CA LEU A 252 -32.96 12.62 -14.38
C LEU A 252 -33.44 13.45 -15.58
N ALA A 253 -32.97 13.15 -16.79
CA ALA A 253 -33.42 13.83 -18.01
C ALA A 253 -34.91 13.61 -18.28
N GLU A 254 -35.41 12.38 -18.07
CA GLU A 254 -36.84 12.06 -18.17
C GLU A 254 -37.66 12.83 -17.12
N ALA A 255 -37.23 12.83 -15.85
CA ALA A 255 -37.89 13.59 -14.79
C ALA A 255 -37.92 15.10 -15.09
N GLN A 256 -36.82 15.66 -15.59
CA GLN A 256 -36.75 17.05 -16.03
C GLN A 256 -37.71 17.32 -17.21
N GLY A 257 -37.82 16.38 -18.16
CA GLY A 257 -38.80 16.45 -19.23
C GLY A 257 -40.25 16.48 -18.72
N THR A 258 -40.59 15.59 -17.78
CA THR A 258 -41.93 15.55 -17.16
C THR A 258 -42.24 16.80 -16.32
N LEU A 259 -41.23 17.36 -15.66
CA LEU A 259 -41.38 18.63 -14.95
C LEU A 259 -41.71 19.75 -15.94
N GLY A 260 -41.00 19.81 -17.08
CA GLY A 260 -41.27 20.79 -18.13
C GLY A 260 -42.68 20.65 -18.72
N THR A 261 -43.18 19.42 -18.90
CA THR A 261 -44.57 19.22 -19.34
C THR A 261 -45.57 19.66 -18.28
N LEU A 262 -45.35 19.32 -17.00
CA LEU A 262 -46.22 19.74 -15.90
C LEU A 262 -46.22 21.26 -15.71
N GLU A 263 -45.07 21.92 -15.90
CA GLU A 263 -44.97 23.38 -15.89
C GLU A 263 -45.82 23.98 -17.04
N SER A 264 -45.75 23.40 -18.24
CA SER A 264 -46.56 23.84 -19.38
C SER A 264 -48.07 23.58 -19.19
N GLU A 265 -48.45 22.45 -18.56
CA GLU A 265 -49.84 22.14 -18.21
C GLU A 265 -50.37 23.06 -17.10
N SER A 266 -49.52 23.40 -16.12
CA SER A 266 -49.81 24.38 -15.08
C SER A 266 -50.03 25.77 -15.69
N ASP A 267 -49.16 26.21 -16.60
CA ASP A 267 -49.32 27.50 -17.26
C ASP A 267 -50.55 27.53 -18.17
N TRP A 268 -50.87 26.42 -18.85
CA TRP A 268 -52.12 26.29 -19.60
C TRP A 268 -53.34 26.32 -18.68
N SER A 269 -53.29 25.63 -17.53
CA SER A 269 -54.36 25.65 -16.54
C SER A 269 -54.56 27.04 -15.94
N ARG A 270 -53.48 27.78 -15.67
CA ARG A 270 -53.54 29.19 -15.24
C ARG A 270 -54.17 30.07 -16.30
N SER A 271 -53.72 29.97 -17.56
CA SER A 271 -54.30 30.75 -18.68
C SER A 271 -55.79 30.42 -18.87
N SER A 272 -56.16 29.14 -18.80
CA SER A 272 -57.56 28.70 -18.91
C SER A 272 -58.40 29.20 -17.74
N LEU A 273 -57.84 29.26 -16.53
CA LEU A 273 -58.53 29.80 -15.36
C LEU A 273 -58.68 31.33 -15.43
N GLU A 274 -57.67 32.05 -15.94
CA GLU A 274 -57.77 33.48 -16.23
C GLU A 274 -58.82 33.79 -17.31
N GLU A 275 -58.89 32.97 -18.37
CA GLU A 275 -59.97 33.06 -19.38
C GLU A 275 -61.36 32.79 -18.78
N ALA A 276 -61.49 31.77 -17.93
CA ALA A 276 -62.75 31.50 -17.25
C ALA A 276 -63.15 32.65 -16.31
N HIS A 277 -62.18 33.23 -15.60
CA HIS A 277 -62.41 34.36 -14.70
C HIS A 277 -62.80 35.64 -15.46
N THR A 278 -62.19 35.90 -16.62
CA THR A 278 -62.56 37.03 -17.47
C THR A 278 -63.96 36.86 -18.08
N ARG A 279 -64.32 35.66 -18.55
CA ARG A 279 -65.69 35.36 -19.00
C ARG A 279 -66.71 35.49 -17.87
N ALA A 280 -66.38 35.02 -16.66
CA ALA A 280 -67.25 35.16 -15.50
C ALA A 280 -67.53 36.64 -15.19
N LYS A 281 -66.49 37.49 -15.21
CA LYS A 281 -66.65 38.95 -15.06
C LYS A 281 -67.52 39.56 -16.14
N GLN A 282 -67.34 39.17 -17.40
CA GLN A 282 -68.19 39.63 -18.50
C GLN A 282 -69.66 39.25 -18.28
N LEU A 283 -69.93 38.00 -17.89
CA LEU A 283 -71.30 37.55 -17.58
C LEU A 283 -71.89 38.28 -16.37
N GLU A 284 -71.08 38.61 -15.36
CA GLU A 284 -71.51 39.43 -14.23
C GLU A 284 -71.87 40.87 -14.66
N GLU A 285 -71.05 41.48 -15.52
CA GLU A 285 -71.32 42.80 -16.10
C GLU A 285 -72.59 42.80 -16.97
N GLU A 286 -72.78 41.77 -17.80
CA GLU A 286 -73.99 41.56 -18.60
C GLU A 286 -75.22 41.35 -17.71
N ARG A 287 -75.12 40.53 -16.66
CA ARG A 287 -76.19 40.34 -15.67
C ARG A 287 -76.56 41.66 -14.99
N ASP A 288 -75.56 42.44 -14.59
CA ASP A 288 -75.80 43.71 -13.90
C ASP A 288 -76.39 44.76 -14.85
N ALA A 289 -75.98 44.76 -16.13
CA ALA A 289 -76.62 45.56 -17.18
C ALA A 289 -78.09 45.14 -17.39
N ALA A 290 -78.37 43.84 -17.47
CA ALA A 290 -79.73 43.32 -17.58
C ALA A 290 -80.58 43.68 -16.36
N ARG A 291 -80.03 43.62 -15.14
CA ARG A 291 -80.71 44.07 -13.91
C ARG A 291 -81.03 45.56 -13.95
N ARG A 292 -80.13 46.41 -14.45
CA ARG A 292 -80.40 47.84 -14.64
C ARG A 292 -81.51 48.08 -15.66
N GLN A 293 -81.50 47.35 -16.79
CA GLN A 293 -82.56 47.42 -17.78
C GLN A 293 -83.91 47.00 -17.18
N LEU A 294 -83.93 45.92 -16.38
CA LEU A 294 -85.12 45.46 -15.68
C LEU A 294 -85.66 46.54 -14.72
N ALA A 295 -84.79 47.18 -13.93
CA ALA A 295 -85.20 48.27 -13.04
C ALA A 295 -85.81 49.46 -13.81
N VAL A 296 -85.26 49.83 -14.97
CA VAL A 296 -85.83 50.87 -15.84
C VAL A 296 -87.23 50.47 -16.34
N VAL A 297 -87.41 49.21 -16.73
CA VAL A 297 -88.72 48.68 -17.15
C VAL A 297 -89.71 48.67 -15.98
N GLU A 298 -89.29 48.26 -14.78
CA GLU A 298 -90.12 48.26 -13.58
C GLU A 298 -90.56 49.68 -13.19
N ASP A 299 -89.66 50.66 -13.24
CA ASP A 299 -89.99 52.06 -12.97
C ASP A 299 -90.91 52.66 -14.06
N GLY A 300 -90.69 52.30 -15.32
CA GLY A 300 -91.60 52.61 -16.42
C GLY A 300 -93.00 52.02 -16.19
N LEU A 301 -93.09 50.78 -15.70
CA LEU A 301 -94.36 50.12 -15.37
C LEU A 301 -95.06 50.82 -14.19
N ARG A 302 -94.32 51.24 -13.15
CA ARG A 302 -94.86 52.03 -12.04
C ARG A 302 -95.38 53.39 -12.51
N SER A 303 -94.66 54.05 -13.42
CA SER A 303 -95.11 55.31 -14.04
C SER A 303 -96.41 55.12 -14.84
N LEU A 304 -96.49 54.06 -15.64
CA LEU A 304 -97.72 53.67 -16.34
C LEU A 304 -98.87 53.35 -15.37
N GLN A 305 -98.61 52.64 -14.27
CA GLN A 305 -99.61 52.36 -13.24
C GLN A 305 -100.13 53.65 -12.60
N THR A 306 -99.24 54.59 -12.26
CA THR A 306 -99.64 55.90 -11.71
C THR A 306 -100.46 56.71 -12.71
N GLN A 307 -100.09 56.69 -13.99
CA GLN A 307 -100.89 57.30 -15.06
C GLN A 307 -102.28 56.66 -15.18
N VAL A 308 -102.38 55.33 -15.09
CA VAL A 308 -103.68 54.62 -15.10
C VAL A 308 -104.52 55.03 -13.90
N THR A 309 -103.95 55.08 -12.68
CA THR A 309 -104.70 55.51 -11.49
C THR A 309 -105.16 56.96 -11.57
N GLU A 310 -104.37 57.84 -12.21
CA GLU A 310 -104.76 59.23 -12.43
C GLU A 310 -105.86 59.33 -13.49
N LEU A 311 -105.76 58.55 -14.58
CA LEU A 311 -106.84 58.45 -15.58
C LEU A 311 -108.13 57.92 -14.95
N GLU A 312 -108.07 56.89 -14.11
CA GLU A 312 -109.22 56.38 -13.34
C GLU A 312 -109.81 57.46 -12.42
N ARG A 313 -108.97 58.26 -11.74
CA ARG A 313 -109.42 59.39 -10.91
C ARG A 313 -110.10 60.48 -11.74
N THR A 314 -109.56 60.83 -12.91
CA THR A 314 -110.18 61.81 -13.81
C THR A 314 -111.51 61.31 -14.36
N LEU A 315 -111.61 60.01 -14.64
CA LEU A 315 -112.85 59.38 -15.08
C LEU A 315 -113.91 59.43 -13.96
N ALA A 316 -113.53 59.10 -12.72
CA ALA A 316 -114.41 59.20 -11.56
C ALA A 316 -114.90 60.64 -11.29
N LEU A 317 -114.04 61.64 -11.51
CA LEU A 317 -114.43 63.06 -11.46
C LEU A 317 -115.44 63.41 -12.56
N LYS A 318 -115.25 62.91 -13.79
CA LYS A 318 -116.20 63.12 -14.89
C LYS A 318 -117.54 62.43 -14.66
N ASP A 319 -117.54 61.25 -14.04
CA ASP A 319 -118.77 60.57 -13.63
C ASP A 319 -119.51 61.33 -12.53
N ALA A 320 -118.80 61.94 -11.58
CA ALA A 320 -119.39 62.82 -10.56
C ALA A 320 -120.01 64.08 -11.17
N ASP A 321 -119.36 64.70 -12.16
CA ASP A 321 -119.91 65.84 -12.93
C ASP A 321 -121.19 65.44 -13.69
N ALA A 322 -121.22 64.24 -14.29
CA ALA A 322 -122.41 63.72 -14.97
C ALA A 322 -123.58 63.45 -14.02
N VAL A 323 -123.30 62.99 -12.79
CA VAL A 323 -124.30 62.85 -11.73
C VAL A 323 -124.81 64.20 -11.24
N GLY A 324 -123.93 65.20 -11.10
CA GLY A 324 -124.30 66.58 -10.77
C GLY A 324 -125.21 67.24 -11.82
N LEU A 325 -124.91 67.02 -13.11
CA LEU A 325 -125.75 67.48 -14.22
C LEU A 325 -127.13 66.79 -14.25
N ARG A 326 -127.20 65.49 -13.89
CA ARG A 326 -128.48 64.78 -13.74
C ARG A 326 -129.30 65.29 -12.56
N ALA A 327 -128.68 65.60 -11.42
CA ALA A 327 -129.33 66.21 -10.26
C ALA A 327 -129.91 67.61 -10.56
N ALA A 328 -129.19 68.43 -11.33
CA ALA A 328 -129.67 69.74 -11.77
C ALA A 328 -130.86 69.64 -12.77
N LEU A 329 -130.89 68.59 -13.59
CA LEU A 329 -132.01 68.33 -14.50
C LEU A 329 -133.28 67.91 -13.74
N THR A 330 -133.14 67.10 -12.68
CA THR A 330 -134.26 66.68 -11.82
C THR A 330 -134.83 67.81 -10.95
N ALA A 331 -134.00 68.78 -10.54
CA ALA A 331 -134.47 69.97 -9.82
C ALA A 331 -135.27 70.92 -10.72
N ARG A 332 -134.93 71.03 -12.01
CA ARG A 332 -135.66 71.85 -12.99
C ARG A 332 -136.98 71.24 -13.47
N THR A 333 -137.16 69.94 -13.34
CA THR A 333 -138.43 69.24 -13.67
C THR A 333 -139.45 69.26 -12.53
N ALA A 334 -139.06 69.65 -11.31
CA ALA A 334 -139.95 69.74 -10.15
C ALA A 334 -140.68 71.11 -10.00
N GLU A 335 -140.22 72.17 -10.68
CA GLU A 335 -140.82 73.52 -10.63
C GLU A 335 -141.86 73.79 -11.75
N ALA A 336 -142.21 72.80 -12.58
CA ALA A 336 -143.13 72.95 -13.73
C ALA A 336 -144.48 72.19 -13.60
N ALA A 337 -144.88 71.74 -12.40
CA ALA A 337 -145.98 70.78 -12.21
C ALA A 337 -147.27 71.29 -11.52
N GLU A 338 -147.43 72.58 -11.24
CA GLU A 338 -148.61 73.14 -10.53
C GLU A 338 -149.54 73.97 -11.45
N LEU A 339 -149.96 73.45 -12.63
CA LEU A 339 -150.84 74.24 -13.54
C LEU A 339 -151.76 73.49 -14.54
N PRO A 340 -152.13 72.20 -14.35
CA PRO A 340 -153.43 71.78 -14.90
C PRO A 340 -154.16 70.68 -14.10
N SER A 341 -154.19 70.77 -12.77
CA SER A 341 -155.17 70.05 -11.91
C SER A 341 -156.62 70.55 -12.10
N LEU A 342 -156.88 71.34 -13.14
CA LEU A 342 -158.14 72.07 -13.31
C LEU A 342 -158.68 72.14 -14.72
N ARG A 343 -158.42 71.14 -15.56
CA ARG A 343 -159.32 70.94 -16.69
C ARG A 343 -159.28 69.52 -17.19
N SER A 344 -160.45 68.93 -17.15
CA SER A 344 -160.86 68.03 -18.21
C SER A 344 -160.04 66.72 -18.24
N ALA A 345 -160.06 65.91 -17.18
CA ALA A 345 -161.34 65.36 -16.75
C ALA A 345 -162.29 65.24 -17.95
N LEU A 346 -161.99 64.32 -18.87
CA LEU A 346 -162.76 63.07 -18.86
C LEU A 346 -162.73 62.29 -20.17
N GLU A 347 -162.15 62.74 -21.27
CA GLU A 347 -162.53 62.08 -22.54
C GLU A 347 -161.39 61.52 -23.42
N GLY A 348 -160.13 61.94 -23.25
CA GLY A 348 -159.02 61.41 -24.08
C GLY A 348 -158.45 60.06 -23.63
N ARG A 349 -158.80 59.59 -22.42
CA ARG A 349 -158.22 58.41 -21.78
C ARG A 349 -158.75 57.06 -22.29
N ALA A 350 -159.59 57.05 -23.34
CA ALA A 350 -160.14 55.82 -23.91
C ALA A 350 -159.47 55.34 -25.22
N ALA A 351 -158.63 56.16 -25.89
CA ALA A 351 -158.07 55.81 -27.20
C ALA A 351 -156.57 55.42 -27.21
N GLU A 352 -155.76 55.95 -26.29
CA GLU A 352 -154.29 55.75 -26.30
C GLU A 352 -153.81 54.41 -25.67
N ALA A 353 -154.71 53.69 -24.99
CA ALA A 353 -154.43 52.35 -24.45
C ALA A 353 -154.23 51.27 -25.54
N SER A 354 -154.64 51.54 -26.78
CA SER A 354 -154.47 50.63 -27.92
C SER A 354 -153.08 50.75 -28.60
N GLN A 355 -152.39 51.89 -28.43
CA GLN A 355 -151.11 52.18 -29.09
C GLN A 355 -149.88 51.82 -28.22
N ALA A 356 -150.08 51.61 -26.92
CA ALA A 356 -149.03 51.17 -25.97
C ALA A 356 -148.73 49.66 -26.03
N LEU A 357 -149.70 48.82 -26.42
CA LEU A 357 -149.53 47.35 -26.53
C LEU A 357 -148.70 46.90 -27.75
N ALA A 358 -148.48 47.78 -28.74
CA ALA A 358 -147.64 47.49 -29.91
C ALA A 358 -146.15 47.78 -29.68
N ARG A 359 -145.79 48.64 -28.72
CA ARG A 359 -144.38 48.97 -28.38
C ARG A 359 -143.74 48.01 -27.40
N VAL A 360 -144.51 47.26 -26.61
CA VAL A 360 -143.99 46.25 -25.66
C VAL A 360 -143.50 44.98 -26.37
N ARG A 361 -144.17 44.55 -27.45
CA ARG A 361 -143.74 43.36 -28.23
C ARG A 361 -142.45 43.56 -29.04
N ALA A 362 -142.06 44.81 -29.34
CA ALA A 362 -140.81 45.11 -30.05
C ALA A 362 -139.59 45.06 -29.10
N LEU A 363 -139.75 45.46 -27.84
CA LEU A 363 -138.68 45.49 -26.84
C LEU A 363 -138.40 44.10 -26.22
N GLU A 364 -139.35 43.16 -26.30
CA GLU A 364 -139.14 41.77 -25.87
C GLU A 364 -138.27 40.95 -26.86
N ALA A 365 -138.22 41.35 -28.14
CA ALA A 365 -137.40 40.68 -29.17
C ALA A 365 -135.91 41.09 -29.10
N GLU A 366 -135.60 42.36 -28.80
CA GLU A 366 -134.22 42.85 -28.67
C GLU A 366 -133.52 42.33 -27.41
N LEU A 367 -134.28 42.04 -26.34
CA LEU A 367 -133.75 41.52 -25.07
C LEU A 367 -133.46 40.00 -25.10
N ALA A 368 -134.05 39.27 -26.05
CA ALA A 368 -133.72 37.86 -26.32
C ALA A 368 -132.40 37.73 -27.10
N GLN A 369 -132.15 38.63 -28.06
CA GLN A 369 -130.94 38.63 -28.90
C GLN A 369 -129.67 39.02 -28.11
N ALA A 370 -129.78 39.92 -27.12
CA ALA A 370 -128.66 40.33 -26.27
C ALA A 370 -128.21 39.23 -25.26
N ARG A 371 -129.12 38.32 -24.88
CA ARG A 371 -128.82 37.20 -23.97
C ARG A 371 -128.14 36.02 -24.65
N GLU A 372 -128.28 35.90 -25.96
CA GLU A 372 -127.65 34.82 -26.74
C GLU A 372 -126.18 35.16 -27.07
N GLY A 373 -125.87 36.43 -27.34
CA GLY A 373 -124.49 36.90 -27.55
C GLY A 373 -123.59 36.83 -26.30
N SER A 374 -124.14 37.11 -25.12
CA SER A 374 -123.40 37.02 -23.85
C SER A 374 -123.16 35.57 -23.41
N ARG A 375 -123.95 34.61 -23.91
CA ARG A 375 -123.76 33.17 -23.66
C ARG A 375 -122.62 32.58 -24.51
N SER A 376 -122.47 33.02 -25.77
CA SER A 376 -121.36 32.59 -26.64
C SER A 376 -119.98 33.09 -26.18
N GLU A 377 -119.90 34.26 -25.55
CA GLU A 377 -118.64 34.78 -25.02
C GLU A 377 -118.19 34.05 -23.74
N LEU A 378 -119.15 33.59 -22.92
CA LEU A 378 -118.89 32.76 -21.74
C LEU A 378 -118.38 31.37 -22.12
N GLU A 379 -118.97 30.73 -23.12
CA GLU A 379 -118.52 29.42 -23.62
C GLU A 379 -117.10 29.51 -24.24
N ALA A 380 -116.79 30.62 -24.94
CA ALA A 380 -115.44 30.86 -25.48
C ALA A 380 -114.38 31.20 -24.41
N ALA A 381 -114.79 31.69 -23.24
CA ALA A 381 -113.90 31.92 -22.09
C ALA A 381 -113.64 30.62 -21.33
N GLU A 382 -114.65 29.75 -21.19
CA GLU A 382 -114.52 28.46 -20.51
C GLU A 382 -113.59 27.49 -21.24
N VAL A 383 -113.61 27.49 -22.59
CA VAL A 383 -112.67 26.70 -23.40
C VAL A 383 -111.23 27.19 -23.23
N ARG A 384 -111.00 28.50 -23.13
CA ARG A 384 -109.65 29.07 -22.87
C ARG A 384 -109.14 28.75 -21.47
N ALA A 385 -110.02 28.72 -20.47
CA ALA A 385 -109.67 28.32 -19.11
C ALA A 385 -109.22 26.84 -19.05
N ARG A 386 -109.94 25.93 -19.73
CA ARG A 386 -109.57 24.51 -19.79
C ARG A 386 -108.24 24.26 -20.51
N MET A 387 -107.93 25.04 -21.56
CA MET A 387 -106.63 24.97 -22.23
C MET A 387 -105.50 25.40 -21.29
N ALA A 388 -105.67 26.51 -20.56
CA ALA A 388 -104.68 26.96 -19.57
C ALA A 388 -104.49 25.98 -18.41
N GLU A 389 -105.56 25.31 -17.96
CA GLU A 389 -105.47 24.24 -16.95
C GLU A 389 -104.67 23.03 -17.45
N SER A 390 -104.83 22.66 -18.72
CA SER A 390 -104.05 21.56 -19.32
C SER A 390 -102.57 21.91 -19.50
N GLU A 391 -102.25 23.16 -19.83
CA GLU A 391 -100.87 23.64 -19.91
C GLU A 391 -100.20 23.67 -18.53
N LEU A 392 -100.93 24.12 -17.49
CA LEU A 392 -100.44 24.10 -16.11
C LEU A 392 -100.22 22.67 -15.58
N ALA A 393 -101.05 21.71 -15.97
CA ALA A 393 -100.84 20.31 -15.64
C ALA A 393 -99.56 19.76 -16.29
N SER A 394 -99.31 20.09 -17.57
CA SER A 394 -98.10 19.66 -18.28
C SER A 394 -96.82 20.27 -17.71
N LEU A 395 -96.86 21.53 -17.26
CA LEU A 395 -95.70 22.20 -16.66
C LEU A 395 -95.38 21.64 -15.27
N ARG A 396 -96.38 21.20 -14.50
CA ARG A 396 -96.16 20.53 -13.21
C ARG A 396 -95.47 19.17 -13.38
N GLU A 397 -95.90 18.39 -14.38
CA GLU A 397 -95.27 17.10 -14.67
C GLU A 397 -93.79 17.26 -15.09
N VAL A 398 -93.48 18.29 -15.88
CA VAL A 398 -92.08 18.61 -16.25
C VAL A 398 -91.26 19.08 -15.05
N LEU A 399 -91.86 19.85 -14.13
CA LEU A 399 -91.18 20.29 -12.90
C LEU A 399 -90.88 19.10 -11.97
N GLU A 400 -91.85 18.22 -11.75
CA GLU A 400 -91.68 17.02 -10.93
C GLU A 400 -90.61 16.08 -11.52
N ALA A 401 -90.55 15.95 -12.85
CA ALA A 401 -89.50 15.19 -13.53
C ALA A 401 -88.11 15.83 -13.34
N ALA A 402 -88.01 17.16 -13.44
CA ALA A 402 -86.74 17.86 -13.24
C ALA A 402 -86.25 17.79 -11.77
N GLU A 403 -87.16 17.85 -10.80
CA GLU A 403 -86.83 17.70 -9.37
C GLU A 403 -86.35 16.27 -9.05
N ALA A 404 -86.96 15.26 -9.67
CA ALA A 404 -86.52 13.86 -9.54
C ALA A 404 -85.12 13.63 -10.13
N GLU A 405 -84.81 14.23 -11.28
CA GLU A 405 -83.47 14.16 -11.87
C GLU A 405 -82.42 14.86 -11.00
N GLN A 406 -82.74 16.03 -10.45
CA GLN A 406 -81.84 16.75 -9.52
C GLN A 406 -81.54 15.95 -8.25
N MET A 407 -82.54 15.28 -7.68
CA MET A 407 -82.32 14.40 -6.53
C MET A 407 -81.42 13.21 -6.90
N SER A 408 -81.63 12.58 -8.06
CA SER A 408 -80.79 11.46 -8.51
C SER A 408 -79.33 11.86 -8.76
N LEU A 409 -79.09 13.07 -9.28
CA LEU A 409 -77.76 13.63 -9.46
C LEU A 409 -77.09 13.94 -8.13
N ARG A 410 -77.85 14.45 -7.16
CA ARG A 410 -77.37 14.73 -5.81
C ARG A 410 -76.94 13.46 -5.09
N ASP A 411 -77.77 12.42 -5.12
CA ASP A 411 -77.48 11.12 -4.48
C ASP A 411 -76.23 10.48 -5.11
N ARG A 412 -76.08 10.62 -6.44
CA ARG A 412 -74.89 10.13 -7.14
C ARG A 412 -73.62 10.89 -6.76
N MET A 413 -73.67 12.22 -6.68
CA MET A 413 -72.53 13.03 -6.23
C MET A 413 -72.16 12.75 -4.77
N GLU A 414 -73.15 12.52 -3.91
CA GLU A 414 -72.92 12.17 -2.51
C GLU A 414 -72.28 10.78 -2.37
N SER A 415 -72.72 9.81 -3.19
CA SER A 415 -72.08 8.50 -3.29
C SER A 415 -70.65 8.57 -3.84
N ASP A 416 -70.41 9.37 -4.89
CA ASP A 416 -69.07 9.53 -5.48
C ASP A 416 -68.13 10.26 -4.50
N ALA A 417 -68.64 11.24 -3.75
CA ALA A 417 -67.88 11.91 -2.70
C ALA A 417 -67.51 10.97 -1.55
N ALA A 418 -68.41 10.06 -1.14
CA ALA A 418 -68.13 9.05 -0.13
C ALA A 418 -67.05 8.05 -0.61
N ALA A 419 -67.14 7.58 -1.85
CA ALA A 419 -66.15 6.68 -2.45
C ALA A 419 -64.76 7.33 -2.58
N LEU A 420 -64.71 8.62 -2.94
CA LEU A 420 -63.46 9.38 -2.97
C LEU A 420 -62.90 9.59 -1.56
N GLY A 421 -63.74 9.81 -0.54
CA GLY A 421 -63.33 9.91 0.86
C GLY A 421 -62.68 8.61 1.37
N GLU A 422 -63.27 7.45 1.08
CA GLU A 422 -62.68 6.15 1.42
C GLU A 422 -61.35 5.91 0.70
N ALA A 423 -61.27 6.26 -0.59
CA ALA A 423 -60.03 6.13 -1.37
C ALA A 423 -58.90 7.02 -0.83
N VAL A 424 -59.22 8.24 -0.38
CA VAL A 424 -58.25 9.14 0.26
C VAL A 424 -57.77 8.55 1.58
N HIS A 425 -58.66 8.04 2.43
CA HIS A 425 -58.26 7.40 3.69
C HIS A 425 -57.42 6.14 3.48
N GLU A 426 -57.73 5.33 2.46
CA GLU A 426 -56.90 4.17 2.11
C GLU A 426 -55.52 4.60 1.60
N ALA A 427 -55.44 5.69 0.83
CA ALA A 427 -54.17 6.26 0.38
C ALA A 427 -53.35 6.83 1.54
N GLU A 428 -53.98 7.55 2.48
CA GLU A 428 -53.34 8.07 3.69
C GLU A 428 -52.80 6.94 4.57
N ALA A 429 -53.56 5.85 4.73
CA ALA A 429 -53.12 4.67 5.47
C ALA A 429 -51.88 4.01 4.82
N LYS A 430 -51.87 3.87 3.48
CA LYS A 430 -50.71 3.34 2.74
C LYS A 430 -49.50 4.26 2.84
N VAL A 431 -49.69 5.58 2.81
CA VAL A 431 -48.60 6.55 3.00
C VAL A 431 -48.04 6.45 4.41
N ALA A 432 -48.89 6.32 5.44
CA ALA A 432 -48.44 6.14 6.82
C ALA A 432 -47.65 4.83 6.99
N GLU A 433 -48.11 3.73 6.37
CA GLU A 433 -47.41 2.45 6.39
C GLU A 433 -46.06 2.51 5.68
N LEU A 434 -46.01 3.07 4.47
CA LEU A 434 -44.74 3.26 3.74
C LEU A 434 -43.78 4.18 4.49
N THR A 435 -44.29 5.22 5.15
CA THR A 435 -43.47 6.11 5.99
C THR A 435 -42.88 5.33 7.17
N ALA A 436 -43.66 4.46 7.82
CA ALA A 436 -43.17 3.60 8.90
C ALA A 436 -42.14 2.56 8.42
N GLN A 437 -42.32 2.00 7.21
CA GLN A 437 -41.34 1.10 6.60
C GLN A 437 -40.03 1.82 6.26
N VAL A 438 -40.10 3.05 5.75
CA VAL A 438 -38.92 3.86 5.44
C VAL A 438 -38.15 4.25 6.70
N THR A 439 -38.84 4.62 7.79
CA THR A 439 -38.17 4.93 9.06
C THR A 439 -37.52 3.69 9.68
N ALA A 440 -38.17 2.53 9.64
CA ALA A 440 -37.60 1.27 10.07
C ALA A 440 -36.33 0.91 9.25
N ALA A 441 -36.41 1.00 7.92
CA ALA A 441 -35.25 0.77 7.04
C ALA A 441 -34.12 1.77 7.29
N HIS A 442 -34.43 3.02 7.66
CA HIS A 442 -33.41 4.00 8.04
C HIS A 442 -32.70 3.60 9.34
N SER A 443 -33.44 3.16 10.36
CA SER A 443 -32.84 2.68 11.61
C SER A 443 -31.97 1.44 11.42
N GLU A 444 -32.40 0.48 10.61
CA GLU A 444 -31.58 -0.71 10.29
C GLU A 444 -30.30 -0.31 9.55
N ARG A 445 -30.38 0.65 8.63
CA ARG A 445 -29.21 1.17 7.91
C ARG A 445 -28.24 1.89 8.86
N GLU A 446 -28.74 2.66 9.82
CA GLU A 446 -27.91 3.31 10.84
C GLU A 446 -27.22 2.27 11.76
N GLU A 447 -27.94 1.22 12.17
CA GLU A 447 -27.36 0.12 12.94
C GLU A 447 -26.25 -0.61 12.16
N HIS A 448 -26.49 -0.91 10.88
CA HIS A 448 -25.47 -1.51 10.02
C HIS A 448 -24.28 -0.58 9.79
N ALA A 449 -24.50 0.73 9.66
CA ALA A 449 -23.42 1.70 9.54
C ALA A 449 -22.57 1.75 10.83
N GLN A 450 -23.19 1.67 12.01
CA GLN A 450 -22.48 1.59 13.28
C GLN A 450 -21.69 0.28 13.42
N GLN A 451 -22.26 -0.84 12.99
CA GLN A 451 -21.57 -2.14 12.96
C GLN A 451 -20.35 -2.11 12.02
N LEU A 452 -20.49 -1.55 10.82
CA LEU A 452 -19.39 -1.34 9.87
C LEU A 452 -18.28 -0.49 10.49
N ALA A 453 -18.62 0.66 11.08
CA ALA A 453 -17.63 1.51 11.74
C ALA A 453 -16.92 0.82 12.92
N ALA A 454 -17.60 -0.08 13.63
CA ALA A 454 -16.99 -0.89 14.69
C ALA A 454 -16.04 -1.96 14.13
N VAL A 455 -16.39 -2.59 13.01
CA VAL A 455 -15.51 -3.55 12.30
C VAL A 455 -14.29 -2.85 11.73
N GLU A 456 -14.45 -1.69 11.10
CA GLU A 456 -13.34 -0.89 10.58
C GLU A 456 -12.34 -0.49 11.67
N ARG A 457 -12.83 -0.08 12.86
CA ARG A 457 -11.96 0.18 14.01
C ARG A 457 -11.20 -1.07 14.46
N LYS A 458 -11.86 -2.23 14.50
CA LYS A 458 -11.20 -3.50 14.85
C LYS A 458 -10.12 -3.86 13.82
N VAL A 459 -10.42 -3.73 12.52
CA VAL A 459 -9.45 -3.96 11.46
C VAL A 459 -8.25 -3.02 11.61
N ALA A 460 -8.48 -1.72 11.81
CA ALA A 460 -7.41 -0.75 12.05
C ALA A 460 -6.54 -1.11 13.27
N THR A 461 -7.15 -1.55 14.39
CA THR A 461 -6.39 -2.00 15.56
C THR A 461 -5.56 -3.25 15.29
N THR A 462 -6.12 -4.25 14.61
CA THR A 462 -5.38 -5.48 14.25
C THR A 462 -4.25 -5.18 13.25
N GLN A 463 -4.45 -4.22 12.35
CA GLN A 463 -3.42 -3.79 11.41
C GLN A 463 -2.28 -3.07 12.12
N ALA A 464 -2.58 -2.20 13.09
CA ALA A 464 -1.59 -1.57 13.95
C ALA A 464 -0.80 -2.60 14.77
N GLU A 465 -1.47 -3.61 15.34
CA GLU A 465 -0.82 -4.73 16.03
C GLU A 465 0.09 -5.52 15.09
N ARG A 466 -0.36 -5.84 13.87
CA ARG A 466 0.43 -6.54 12.85
C ARG A 466 1.68 -5.75 12.46
N ILE A 467 1.57 -4.43 12.27
CA ILE A 467 2.71 -3.54 12.03
C ILE A 467 3.65 -3.56 13.25
N GLY A 468 3.11 -3.51 14.46
CA GLY A 468 3.90 -3.59 15.71
C GLY A 468 4.60 -4.95 15.90
N PHE A 469 4.00 -6.06 15.46
CA PHE A 469 4.66 -7.37 15.43
C PHE A 469 5.72 -7.44 14.36
N SER A 470 5.45 -6.94 13.15
CA SER A 470 6.44 -6.88 12.06
C SER A 470 7.67 -6.06 12.45
N ALA A 471 7.48 -4.92 13.11
CA ALA A 471 8.59 -4.11 13.62
C ALA A 471 9.42 -4.86 14.69
N ARG A 472 8.75 -5.60 15.58
CA ARG A 472 9.43 -6.45 16.58
C ARG A 472 10.22 -7.59 15.93
N VAL A 473 9.66 -8.24 14.92
CA VAL A 473 10.37 -9.29 14.15
C VAL A 473 11.61 -8.71 13.49
N SER A 474 11.49 -7.57 12.80
CA SER A 474 12.63 -6.92 12.14
C SER A 474 13.73 -6.50 13.15
N MET A 475 13.35 -6.02 14.34
CA MET A 475 14.31 -5.74 15.43
C MET A 475 15.00 -7.01 15.96
N LEU A 476 14.27 -8.13 16.06
CA LEU A 476 14.84 -9.40 16.49
C LEU A 476 15.77 -10.00 15.44
N GLU A 477 15.44 -9.89 14.16
CA GLU A 477 16.29 -10.31 13.04
C GLU A 477 17.60 -9.51 13.00
N THR A 478 17.53 -8.18 13.20
CA THR A 478 18.74 -7.35 13.30
C THR A 478 19.57 -7.70 14.52
N ALA A 479 18.95 -7.96 15.68
CA ALA A 479 19.66 -8.41 16.87
C ALA A 479 20.29 -9.81 16.69
N ALA A 480 19.62 -10.72 15.98
CA ALA A 480 20.16 -12.03 15.63
C ALA A 480 21.37 -11.90 14.70
N GLY A 481 21.27 -11.09 13.65
CA GLY A 481 22.40 -10.82 12.75
C GLY A 481 23.60 -10.17 13.46
N GLN A 482 23.36 -9.28 14.43
CA GLN A 482 24.43 -8.74 15.28
C GLN A 482 25.11 -9.82 16.13
N ARG A 483 24.33 -10.72 16.74
CA ARG A 483 24.88 -11.84 17.51
C ARG A 483 25.66 -12.83 16.65
N GLU A 484 25.19 -13.11 15.43
CA GLU A 484 25.92 -13.94 14.47
C GLU A 484 27.25 -13.30 14.07
N ALA A 485 27.26 -11.99 13.80
CA ALA A 485 28.49 -11.25 13.52
C ALA A 485 29.45 -11.23 14.73
N GLU A 486 28.93 -11.11 15.95
CA GLU A 486 29.73 -11.26 17.18
C GLU A 486 30.30 -12.66 17.34
N LEU A 487 29.51 -13.71 17.08
CA LEU A 487 29.98 -15.10 17.11
C LEU A 487 31.08 -15.34 16.07
N GLN A 488 30.93 -14.83 14.85
CA GLN A 488 31.97 -14.92 13.82
C GLN A 488 33.25 -14.20 14.24
N ARG A 489 33.14 -13.01 14.85
CA ARG A 489 34.30 -12.29 15.41
C ARG A 489 34.98 -13.08 16.52
N LEU A 490 34.22 -13.65 17.44
CA LEU A 490 34.76 -14.48 18.53
C LEU A 490 35.43 -15.75 17.98
N GLN A 491 34.84 -16.41 16.98
CA GLN A 491 35.45 -17.55 16.29
C GLN A 491 36.77 -17.17 15.61
N ALA A 492 36.83 -16.02 14.93
CA ALA A 492 38.06 -15.52 14.33
C ALA A 492 39.15 -15.21 15.38
N LEU A 493 38.76 -14.65 16.53
CA LEU A 493 39.68 -14.42 17.65
C LEU A 493 40.20 -15.74 18.25
N VAL A 494 39.35 -16.77 18.37
CA VAL A 494 39.76 -18.11 18.82
C VAL A 494 40.72 -18.75 17.82
N ALA A 495 40.44 -18.69 16.53
CA ALA A 495 41.33 -19.21 15.49
C ALA A 495 42.70 -18.52 15.54
N LYS A 496 42.71 -17.19 15.68
CA LYS A 496 43.95 -16.42 15.84
C LYS A 496 44.73 -16.82 17.10
N ALA A 497 44.04 -17.00 18.23
CA ALA A 497 44.67 -17.45 19.47
C ALA A 497 45.23 -18.87 19.35
N GLN A 498 44.58 -19.75 18.60
CA GLN A 498 45.08 -21.10 18.31
C GLN A 498 46.35 -21.05 17.43
N GLU A 499 46.37 -20.18 16.43
CA GLU A 499 47.55 -19.94 15.59
C GLU A 499 48.72 -19.39 16.43
N GLU A 500 48.49 -18.38 17.26
CA GLU A 500 49.49 -17.83 18.18
C GLU A 500 50.02 -18.91 19.15
N LEU A 501 49.15 -19.77 19.69
CA LEU A 501 49.54 -20.89 20.53
C LEU A 501 50.39 -21.92 19.78
N SER A 502 50.05 -22.20 18.51
CA SER A 502 50.82 -23.12 17.67
C SER A 502 52.22 -22.57 17.34
N LEU A 503 52.31 -21.27 17.06
CA LEU A 503 53.59 -20.56 16.86
C LEU A 503 54.42 -20.56 18.14
N GLU A 504 53.80 -20.33 19.29
CA GLU A 504 54.50 -20.34 20.57
C GLU A 504 55.01 -21.75 20.93
N ARG A 505 54.25 -22.80 20.60
CA ARG A 505 54.70 -24.20 20.71
C ARG A 505 55.89 -24.48 19.80
N ALA A 506 55.81 -24.09 18.52
CA ALA A 506 56.93 -24.23 17.58
C ALA A 506 58.17 -23.46 18.03
N ARG A 507 58.01 -22.26 18.61
CA ARG A 507 59.11 -21.50 19.21
C ARG A 507 59.73 -22.22 20.40
N ARG A 508 58.91 -22.82 21.28
CA ARG A 508 59.42 -23.59 22.42
C ARG A 508 60.17 -24.84 21.96
N GLU A 509 59.64 -25.56 20.98
CA GLU A 509 60.32 -26.72 20.38
C GLU A 509 61.64 -26.32 19.72
N ALA A 510 61.68 -25.18 19.01
CA ALA A 510 62.92 -24.65 18.44
C ALA A 510 63.95 -24.30 19.53
N VAL A 511 63.52 -23.65 20.61
CA VAL A 511 64.41 -23.32 21.74
C VAL A 511 64.88 -24.59 22.47
N GLU A 512 64.02 -25.61 22.60
CA GLU A 512 64.39 -26.90 23.17
C GLU A 512 65.39 -27.65 22.28
N ALA A 513 65.23 -27.58 20.95
CA ALA A 513 66.18 -28.14 19.98
C ALA A 513 67.53 -27.41 20.05
N GLU A 514 67.53 -26.08 20.06
CA GLU A 514 68.75 -25.29 20.25
C GLU A 514 69.43 -25.60 21.59
N ALA A 515 68.67 -25.81 22.66
CA ALA A 515 69.20 -26.20 23.96
C ALA A 515 69.77 -27.63 23.94
N ALA A 516 69.17 -28.55 23.19
CA ALA A 516 69.69 -29.90 22.99
C ALA A 516 71.00 -29.86 22.18
N ASP A 517 71.06 -29.10 21.10
CA ASP A 517 72.27 -28.89 20.30
C ASP A 517 73.37 -28.23 21.14
N ALA A 518 73.03 -27.23 21.97
CA ALA A 518 73.97 -26.61 22.90
C ALA A 518 74.53 -27.62 23.92
N ARG A 519 73.72 -28.58 24.40
CA ARG A 519 74.19 -29.66 25.28
C ARG A 519 75.10 -30.64 24.56
N VAL A 520 74.79 -31.01 23.31
CA VAL A 520 75.66 -31.87 22.50
C VAL A 520 76.99 -31.17 22.24
N ASN A 521 76.96 -29.91 21.83
CA ASN A 521 78.17 -29.10 21.64
C ASN A 521 78.99 -28.94 22.92
N ALA A 522 78.33 -28.77 24.07
CA ALA A 522 79.00 -28.74 25.37
C ALA A 522 79.66 -30.09 25.70
N ALA A 523 78.97 -31.21 25.46
CA ALA A 523 79.52 -32.55 25.66
C ALA A 523 80.67 -32.86 24.68
N GLU A 524 80.58 -32.40 23.43
CA GLU A 524 81.69 -32.50 22.47
C GLU A 524 82.87 -31.62 22.88
N ALA A 525 82.62 -30.42 23.42
CA ALA A 525 83.67 -29.56 23.93
C ALA A 525 84.34 -30.18 25.16
N GLU A 526 83.58 -30.77 26.09
CA GLU A 526 84.11 -31.55 27.22
C GLU A 526 84.93 -32.74 26.71
N ALA A 527 84.43 -33.52 25.75
CA ALA A 527 85.16 -34.64 25.15
C ALA A 527 86.44 -34.19 24.43
N ARG A 528 86.44 -33.02 23.77
CA ARG A 528 87.64 -32.42 23.18
C ARG A 528 88.62 -31.96 24.25
N VAL A 529 88.15 -31.41 25.37
CA VAL A 529 88.99 -31.05 26.52
C VAL A 529 89.61 -32.31 27.13
N ASP A 530 88.85 -33.39 27.28
CA ASP A 530 89.34 -34.68 27.78
C ASP A 530 90.35 -35.32 26.81
N ALA A 531 90.10 -35.26 25.49
CA ALA A 531 91.03 -35.74 24.47
C ALA A 531 92.32 -34.90 24.44
N LEU A 532 92.22 -33.58 24.62
CA LEU A 532 93.37 -32.70 24.77
C LEU A 532 94.11 -32.96 26.09
N ALA A 533 93.41 -33.26 27.18
CA ALA A 533 94.02 -33.62 28.46
C ALA A 533 94.75 -34.97 28.38
N ALA A 534 94.19 -35.95 27.67
CA ALA A 534 94.84 -37.23 27.37
C ALA A 534 96.07 -37.04 26.46
N GLY A 535 95.97 -36.18 25.44
CA GLY A 535 97.09 -35.79 24.58
C GLY A 535 98.19 -35.05 25.34
N GLN A 536 97.83 -34.21 26.32
CA GLN A 536 98.77 -33.55 27.21
C GLN A 536 99.45 -34.52 28.19
N GLY A 537 98.83 -35.67 28.49
CA GLY A 537 99.47 -36.76 29.23
C GLY A 537 100.66 -37.34 28.46
N GLY A 538 100.49 -37.63 27.16
CA GLY A 538 101.57 -38.10 26.29
C GLY A 538 102.64 -37.03 26.03
N GLN A 539 102.24 -35.78 25.84
CA GLN A 539 103.19 -34.67 25.67
C GLN A 539 103.98 -34.33 26.94
N ARG A 540 103.44 -34.57 28.14
CA ARG A 540 104.18 -34.38 29.40
C ARG A 540 105.27 -35.43 29.61
N GLU A 541 105.08 -36.65 29.13
CA GLU A 541 106.10 -37.70 29.16
C GLU A 541 107.22 -37.43 28.13
N GLU A 542 106.86 -36.92 26.94
CA GLU A 542 107.84 -36.46 25.95
C GLU A 542 108.60 -35.20 26.42
N LEU A 543 107.92 -34.24 27.06
CA LEU A 543 108.54 -33.03 27.62
C LEU A 543 109.46 -33.31 28.81
N ALA A 544 109.22 -34.37 29.60
CA ALA A 544 110.15 -34.80 30.64
C ALA A 544 111.48 -35.31 30.05
N SER A 545 111.42 -36.01 28.91
CA SER A 545 112.62 -36.48 28.19
C SER A 545 113.37 -35.37 27.44
N LEU A 546 112.66 -34.33 26.97
CA LEU A 546 113.23 -33.17 26.28
C LEU A 546 113.75 -32.10 27.25
N ALA A 547 113.23 -32.02 28.48
CA ALA A 547 113.70 -31.09 29.52
C ALA A 547 115.14 -31.38 29.97
N GLU A 548 115.55 -32.65 29.99
CA GLU A 548 116.93 -33.06 30.29
C GLU A 548 117.91 -32.70 29.15
N GLN A 549 117.40 -32.55 27.91
CA GLN A 549 118.19 -32.15 26.75
C GLN A 549 118.20 -30.63 26.51
N LEU A 550 117.22 -29.89 27.06
CA LEU A 550 117.07 -28.43 26.93
C LEU A 550 117.81 -27.62 28.00
N GLU A 551 118.26 -28.21 29.11
CA GLU A 551 119.15 -27.53 30.05
C GLU A 551 120.54 -27.25 29.43
N ALA A 552 120.93 -28.00 28.41
CA ALA A 552 122.13 -27.78 27.61
C ALA A 552 121.98 -26.72 26.50
N ALA A 553 120.74 -26.31 26.14
CA ALA A 553 120.45 -25.38 25.04
C ALA A 553 119.80 -24.05 25.46
N ARG A 554 119.65 -23.81 26.77
CA ARG A 554 119.06 -22.58 27.36
C ARG A 554 119.96 -21.34 27.39
N ALA A 555 121.10 -21.36 26.69
CA ALA A 555 121.94 -20.17 26.53
C ALA A 555 121.56 -19.31 25.29
N GLU A 556 120.62 -19.73 24.42
CA GLU A 556 120.51 -19.13 23.09
C GLU A 556 119.07 -18.80 22.58
N ALA A 557 118.06 -18.61 23.45
CA ALA A 557 116.66 -18.45 23.01
C ALA A 557 115.79 -17.34 23.67
N ASP A 558 116.35 -16.34 24.37
CA ASP A 558 115.55 -15.31 25.07
C ASP A 558 114.92 -14.19 24.18
N LYS A 559 114.96 -14.30 22.85
CA LYS A 559 114.56 -13.21 21.94
C LYS A 559 113.27 -13.43 21.13
N VAL A 560 112.72 -14.64 21.11
CA VAL A 560 111.56 -14.97 20.24
C VAL A 560 110.21 -14.84 20.96
N ASP A 561 110.16 -15.03 22.29
CA ASP A 561 108.89 -15.05 23.04
C ASP A 561 108.16 -13.70 23.14
N ARG A 562 108.87 -12.57 22.95
CA ARG A 562 108.26 -11.23 23.04
C ARG A 562 107.47 -10.81 21.80
N LEU A 563 107.65 -11.47 20.67
CA LEU A 563 106.95 -11.12 19.41
C LEU A 563 105.67 -11.96 19.21
N HIS A 564 105.61 -13.18 19.75
CA HIS A 564 104.45 -14.05 19.61
C HIS A 564 103.25 -13.64 20.50
N GLN A 565 103.50 -13.03 21.67
CA GLN A 565 102.42 -12.50 22.53
C GLN A 565 101.71 -11.26 21.98
N ARG A 566 102.32 -10.50 21.04
CA ARG A 566 101.73 -9.27 20.49
C ARG A 566 100.80 -9.52 19.31
N VAL A 567 100.97 -10.61 18.55
CA VAL A 567 100.10 -10.96 17.42
C VAL A 567 98.78 -11.55 17.91
N LYS A 568 98.83 -12.41 18.94
CA LYS A 568 97.66 -13.10 19.51
C LYS A 568 96.63 -12.17 20.18
N MET A 569 97.05 -11.00 20.69
CA MET A 569 96.12 -10.01 21.26
C MET A 569 95.42 -9.13 20.22
N VAL A 570 95.95 -9.02 19.00
CA VAL A 570 95.36 -8.16 17.95
C VAL A 570 94.28 -8.90 17.17
N GLU A 571 94.42 -10.21 17.00
CA GLU A 571 93.44 -11.06 16.30
C GLU A 571 92.14 -11.23 17.13
N GLY A 572 92.25 -11.41 18.46
CA GLY A 572 91.07 -11.48 19.34
C GLY A 572 90.29 -10.16 19.50
N ALA A 573 90.94 -9.01 19.28
CA ALA A 573 90.27 -7.71 19.33
C ALA A 573 89.50 -7.38 18.03
N LEU A 574 89.84 -8.02 16.91
CA LEU A 574 89.21 -7.79 15.61
C LEU A 574 87.89 -8.58 15.47
N GLU A 575 87.86 -9.84 15.90
CA GLU A 575 86.66 -10.69 15.86
C GLU A 575 85.54 -10.21 16.82
N ALA A 576 85.93 -9.62 17.95
CA ALA A 576 85.01 -9.00 18.91
C ALA A 576 84.37 -7.69 18.38
N SER A 577 85.00 -7.05 17.38
CA SER A 577 84.50 -5.81 16.74
C SER A 577 83.50 -6.11 15.62
N GLU A 578 83.74 -7.16 14.83
CA GLU A 578 82.87 -7.55 13.71
C GLU A 578 81.55 -8.17 14.16
N SER A 579 81.58 -8.95 15.25
CA SER A 579 80.37 -9.51 15.88
C SER A 579 79.43 -8.42 16.44
N LYS A 580 79.98 -7.34 17.02
CA LYS A 580 79.17 -6.18 17.48
C LYS A 580 78.58 -5.37 16.34
N ARG A 581 79.26 -5.28 15.19
CA ARG A 581 78.75 -4.57 14.00
C ARG A 581 77.56 -5.27 13.36
N ARG A 582 77.58 -6.60 13.26
CA ARG A 582 76.45 -7.38 12.71
C ARG A 582 75.20 -7.32 13.58
N VAL A 583 75.36 -7.31 14.91
CA VAL A 583 74.22 -7.14 15.84
C VAL A 583 73.63 -5.73 15.76
N ALA A 584 74.47 -4.69 15.57
CA ALA A 584 74.00 -3.31 15.39
C ALA A 584 73.26 -3.10 14.06
N GLU A 585 73.71 -3.72 12.95
CA GLU A 585 73.02 -3.65 11.65
C GLU A 585 71.67 -4.39 11.67
N ALA A 586 71.57 -5.54 12.35
CA ALA A 586 70.31 -6.26 12.51
C ALA A 586 69.29 -5.50 13.38
N GLN A 587 69.76 -4.80 14.43
CA GLN A 587 68.91 -3.95 15.26
C GLN A 587 68.44 -2.69 14.51
N ALA A 588 69.28 -2.09 13.65
CA ALA A 588 68.91 -0.95 12.82
C ALA A 588 67.85 -1.28 11.76
N ALA A 589 67.90 -2.49 11.18
CA ALA A 589 66.89 -2.97 10.23
C ALA A 589 65.51 -3.14 10.91
N ARG A 590 65.47 -3.74 12.10
CA ARG A 590 64.22 -3.91 12.88
C ARG A 590 63.55 -2.59 13.27
N VAL A 591 64.33 -1.57 13.62
CA VAL A 591 63.78 -0.24 13.94
C VAL A 591 63.11 0.38 12.71
N LYS A 592 63.71 0.21 11.53
CA LYS A 592 63.17 0.73 10.27
C LYS A 592 61.86 0.06 9.86
N ASP A 593 61.73 -1.25 10.08
CA ASP A 593 60.49 -1.99 9.83
C ASP A 593 59.37 -1.61 10.81
N LEU A 594 59.73 -1.36 12.08
CA LEU A 594 58.78 -0.89 13.10
C LEU A 594 58.28 0.53 12.81
N ASP A 595 59.14 1.43 12.32
CA ASP A 595 58.74 2.77 11.92
C ASP A 595 57.83 2.76 10.69
N ALA A 596 58.08 1.86 9.72
CA ALA A 596 57.20 1.66 8.57
C ALA A 596 55.82 1.10 8.96
N ALA A 597 55.78 0.14 9.88
CA ALA A 597 54.53 -0.41 10.42
C ALA A 597 53.73 0.64 11.22
N LYS A 598 54.43 1.48 11.98
CA LYS A 598 53.81 2.59 12.72
C LYS A 598 53.20 3.64 11.77
N ALA A 599 53.92 4.03 10.72
CA ALA A 599 53.40 4.95 9.70
C ALA A 599 52.16 4.38 8.97
N ALA A 600 52.14 3.07 8.69
CA ALA A 600 51.00 2.41 8.07
C ALA A 600 49.77 2.36 9.00
N LEU A 601 49.96 2.16 10.31
CA LEU A 601 48.88 2.22 11.30
C LEU A 601 48.34 3.64 11.49
N GLU A 602 49.21 4.65 11.49
CA GLU A 602 48.83 6.06 11.61
C GLU A 602 48.05 6.56 10.37
N ALA A 603 48.40 6.07 9.18
CA ALA A 603 47.62 6.28 7.95
C ALA A 603 46.23 5.61 8.02
N LYS A 604 46.13 4.38 8.53
CA LYS A 604 44.83 3.70 8.73
C LYS A 604 43.97 4.39 9.78
N LEU A 605 44.58 4.92 10.85
CA LEU A 605 43.87 5.65 11.90
C LEU A 605 43.30 6.98 11.37
N SER A 606 44.08 7.73 10.58
CA SER A 606 43.60 8.97 9.96
C SER A 606 42.50 8.70 8.93
N GLN A 607 42.59 7.61 8.15
CA GLN A 607 41.53 7.17 7.24
C GLN A 607 40.23 6.81 7.99
N ALA A 608 40.33 6.04 9.08
CA ALA A 608 39.16 5.69 9.91
C ALA A 608 38.52 6.91 10.59
N THR A 609 39.33 7.90 10.96
CA THR A 609 38.84 9.15 11.56
C THR A 609 38.11 9.99 10.52
N ALA A 610 38.59 10.04 9.28
CA ALA A 610 37.92 10.75 8.18
C ALA A 610 36.59 10.09 7.79
N THR A 611 36.51 8.75 7.77
CA THR A 611 35.25 8.04 7.51
C THR A 611 34.22 8.28 8.62
N LEU A 612 34.64 8.28 9.88
CA LEU A 612 33.75 8.57 11.01
C LEU A 612 33.20 10.01 10.94
N GLN A 613 34.03 10.99 10.58
CA GLN A 613 33.58 12.37 10.39
C GLN A 613 32.59 12.50 9.21
N ALA A 614 32.82 11.77 8.12
CA ALA A 614 31.89 11.74 6.99
C ALA A 614 30.52 11.12 7.36
N GLU A 615 30.51 10.04 8.14
CA GLU A 615 29.28 9.43 8.65
C GLU A 615 28.54 10.34 9.63
N GLN A 616 29.26 11.05 10.51
CA GLN A 616 28.66 12.05 11.41
C GLN A 616 28.04 13.22 10.63
N ALA A 617 28.68 13.69 9.56
CA ALA A 617 28.11 14.72 8.69
C ALA A 617 26.87 14.23 7.92
N ALA A 618 26.88 12.98 7.44
CA ALA A 618 25.72 12.35 6.81
C ALA A 618 24.55 12.20 7.79
N LYS A 619 24.83 11.81 9.04
CA LYS A 619 23.83 11.70 10.11
C LYS A 619 23.21 13.06 10.45
N ALA A 620 24.02 14.11 10.59
CA ALA A 620 23.52 15.48 10.81
C ALA A 620 22.64 15.96 9.64
N THR A 621 22.97 15.59 8.41
CA THR A 621 22.16 15.92 7.22
C THR A 621 20.82 15.19 7.21
N LEU A 622 20.79 13.93 7.64
CA LEU A 622 19.55 13.16 7.78
C LEU A 622 18.66 13.69 8.92
N GLU A 623 19.26 14.10 10.03
CA GLU A 623 18.55 14.68 11.17
C GLU A 623 17.94 16.06 10.81
N ALA A 624 18.64 16.85 10.00
CA ALA A 624 18.11 18.08 9.40
C ALA A 624 16.94 17.81 8.43
N LYS A 625 17.02 16.76 7.59
CA LYS A 625 15.90 16.36 6.71
C LYS A 625 14.70 15.83 7.50
N LEU A 626 14.94 15.09 8.58
CA LEU A 626 13.88 14.55 9.44
C LEU A 626 13.12 15.69 10.13
N SER A 627 13.84 16.65 10.71
CA SER A 627 13.24 17.85 11.31
C SER A 627 12.48 18.71 10.29
N GLN A 628 13.00 18.85 9.07
CA GLN A 628 12.29 19.52 7.97
C GLN A 628 11.00 18.79 7.59
N SER A 629 11.02 17.46 7.49
CA SER A 629 9.82 16.65 7.22
C SER A 629 8.77 16.73 8.33
N GLY A 630 9.22 16.81 9.59
CA GLY A 630 8.35 17.04 10.75
C GLY A 630 7.66 18.41 10.70
N ALA A 631 8.40 19.46 10.30
CA ALA A 631 7.83 20.79 10.13
C ALA A 631 6.81 20.86 8.98
N THR A 632 7.07 20.18 7.85
CA THR A 632 6.10 20.11 6.74
C THR A 632 4.83 19.37 7.14
N LEU A 633 4.93 18.30 7.92
CA LEU A 633 3.78 17.52 8.36
C LEU A 633 2.92 18.30 9.37
N GLN A 634 3.55 19.07 10.27
CA GLN A 634 2.83 20.02 11.13
C GLN A 634 2.14 21.13 10.34
N ALA A 635 2.78 21.65 9.29
CA ALA A 635 2.17 22.67 8.42
C ALA A 635 0.94 22.12 7.66
N GLU A 636 1.02 20.88 7.16
CA GLU A 636 -0.13 20.20 6.52
C GLU A 636 -1.26 19.93 7.50
N GLN A 637 -0.95 19.52 8.73
CA GLN A 637 -1.96 19.35 9.78
C GLN A 637 -2.64 20.67 10.15
N ALA A 638 -1.89 21.76 10.24
CA ALA A 638 -2.44 23.10 10.45
C ALA A 638 -3.32 23.56 9.27
N ALA A 639 -2.92 23.24 8.03
CA ALA A 639 -3.72 23.54 6.83
C ALA A 639 -5.03 22.73 6.80
N LYS A 640 -4.99 21.45 7.18
CA LYS A 640 -6.21 20.62 7.34
C LYS A 640 -7.15 21.19 8.40
N ALA A 641 -6.64 21.56 9.57
CA ALA A 641 -7.45 22.19 10.62
C ALA A 641 -8.08 23.52 10.16
N ALA A 642 -7.36 24.31 9.37
CA ALA A 642 -7.90 25.55 8.79
C ALA A 642 -8.99 25.29 7.75
N LEU A 643 -8.86 24.22 6.95
CA LEU A 643 -9.91 23.81 5.99
C LEU A 643 -11.16 23.27 6.70
N GLU A 644 -11.01 22.47 7.75
CA GLU A 644 -12.15 22.04 8.59
C GLU A 644 -12.86 23.23 9.25
N ALA A 645 -12.12 24.19 9.77
CA ALA A 645 -12.70 25.42 10.32
C ALA A 645 -13.48 26.21 9.27
N ARG A 646 -12.96 26.32 8.03
CA ARG A 646 -13.66 26.96 6.91
C ARG A 646 -14.91 26.20 6.47
N LEU A 647 -14.87 24.86 6.48
CA LEU A 647 -16.03 24.03 6.15
C LEU A 647 -17.16 24.23 7.18
N ASN A 648 -16.81 24.26 8.47
CA ASN A 648 -17.76 24.52 9.55
C ASN A 648 -18.33 25.95 9.50
N GLN A 649 -17.51 26.92 9.09
CA GLN A 649 -17.99 28.28 8.86
C GLN A 649 -18.95 28.36 7.67
N ALA A 650 -18.65 27.67 6.56
CA ALA A 650 -19.49 27.63 5.37
C ALA A 650 -20.84 26.94 5.63
N SER A 651 -20.84 25.86 6.42
CA SER A 651 -22.08 25.18 6.81
C SER A 651 -22.95 26.05 7.74
N ALA A 652 -22.34 26.77 8.67
CA ALA A 652 -23.04 27.72 9.53
C ALA A 652 -23.64 28.89 8.73
N THR A 653 -22.93 29.43 7.72
CA THR A 653 -23.48 30.46 6.84
C THR A 653 -24.64 29.95 5.99
N LEU A 654 -24.57 28.72 5.49
CA LEU A 654 -25.65 28.12 4.71
C LEU A 654 -26.92 27.93 5.57
N GLN A 655 -26.77 27.47 6.81
CA GLN A 655 -27.90 27.36 7.75
C GLN A 655 -28.51 28.73 8.07
N ALA A 656 -27.67 29.77 8.25
CA ALA A 656 -28.14 31.13 8.47
C ALA A 656 -28.89 31.69 7.25
N GLU A 657 -28.41 31.42 6.03
CA GLU A 657 -29.10 31.81 4.79
C GLU A 657 -30.43 31.07 4.61
N GLN A 658 -30.48 29.77 4.92
CA GLN A 658 -31.72 29.00 4.89
C GLN A 658 -32.75 29.52 5.90
N ALA A 659 -32.32 29.87 7.12
CA ALA A 659 -33.17 30.49 8.12
C ALA A 659 -33.65 31.89 7.70
N ALA A 660 -32.78 32.68 7.06
CA ALA A 660 -33.13 33.99 6.52
C ALA A 660 -34.15 33.88 5.37
N LYS A 661 -34.01 32.87 4.51
CA LYS A 661 -34.94 32.59 3.42
C LYS A 661 -36.32 32.17 3.94
N ALA A 662 -36.37 31.28 4.93
CA ALA A 662 -37.63 30.91 5.61
C ALA A 662 -38.30 32.14 6.28
N SER A 663 -37.51 33.03 6.88
CA SER A 663 -38.03 34.29 7.45
C SER A 663 -38.57 35.25 6.39
N LEU A 664 -37.92 35.31 5.22
CA LEU A 664 -38.37 36.12 4.08
C LEU A 664 -39.67 35.58 3.48
N ASP A 665 -39.81 34.27 3.30
CA ASP A 665 -41.05 33.65 2.81
C ASP A 665 -42.23 33.87 3.77
N ALA A 666 -41.97 33.77 5.08
CA ALA A 666 -42.96 34.11 6.12
C ALA A 666 -43.37 35.60 6.08
N LYS A 667 -42.43 36.51 5.79
CA LYS A 667 -42.74 37.93 5.63
C LYS A 667 -43.45 38.23 4.32
N LEU A 668 -43.14 37.52 3.25
CA LEU A 668 -43.77 37.70 1.94
C LEU A 668 -45.26 37.32 2.01
N THR A 669 -45.57 36.18 2.62
CA THR A 669 -46.94 35.71 2.88
C THR A 669 -47.72 36.67 3.77
N GLN A 670 -47.08 37.24 4.81
CA GLN A 670 -47.70 38.25 5.66
C GLN A 670 -47.92 39.60 4.96
N SER A 671 -47.03 39.99 4.04
CA SER A 671 -47.19 41.21 3.24
C SER A 671 -48.25 41.07 2.14
N GLY A 672 -48.42 39.87 1.59
CA GLY A 672 -49.47 39.54 0.62
C GLY A 672 -50.87 39.65 1.21
N SER A 673 -51.07 39.22 2.46
CA SER A 673 -52.35 39.36 3.16
C SER A 673 -52.65 40.80 3.57
N ALA A 674 -51.64 41.58 3.97
CA ALA A 674 -51.81 43.00 4.28
C ALA A 674 -52.17 43.84 3.05
N SER A 675 -51.51 43.59 1.91
CA SER A 675 -51.76 44.34 0.65
C SER A 675 -53.10 44.00 0.00
N GLN A 676 -53.65 42.80 0.22
CA GLN A 676 -55.05 42.49 -0.16
C GLN A 676 -56.07 43.23 0.71
N GLY A 677 -55.81 43.39 2.01
CA GLY A 677 -56.67 44.17 2.91
C GLY A 677 -56.72 45.65 2.54
N ASP A 678 -55.56 46.25 2.23
CA ASP A 678 -55.48 47.65 1.81
C ASP A 678 -56.12 47.89 0.44
N LYS A 679 -56.00 46.94 -0.49
CA LYS A 679 -56.64 47.01 -1.81
C LYS A 679 -58.16 46.93 -1.70
N ALA A 680 -58.70 46.04 -0.85
CA ALA A 680 -60.14 45.98 -0.59
C ALA A 680 -60.66 47.27 0.06
N ALA A 681 -59.92 47.85 1.01
CA ALA A 681 -60.28 49.12 1.64
C ALA A 681 -60.25 50.31 0.65
N LEU A 682 -59.31 50.32 -0.29
CA LEU A 682 -59.22 51.33 -1.35
C LEU A 682 -60.31 51.18 -2.40
N GLU A 683 -60.65 49.96 -2.81
CA GLU A 683 -61.76 49.69 -3.74
C GLU A 683 -63.11 50.11 -3.14
N THR A 684 -63.31 49.88 -1.84
CA THR A 684 -64.52 50.33 -1.14
C THR A 684 -64.62 51.86 -1.12
N LYS A 685 -63.49 52.56 -0.91
CA LYS A 685 -63.43 54.04 -0.97
C LYS A 685 -63.64 54.57 -2.38
N LEU A 686 -63.12 53.87 -3.39
CA LEU A 686 -63.27 54.28 -4.78
C LEU A 686 -64.73 54.15 -5.22
N ALA A 687 -65.42 53.06 -4.85
CA ALA A 687 -66.85 52.88 -5.08
C ALA A 687 -67.70 53.96 -4.41
N GLN A 688 -67.35 54.37 -3.18
CA GLN A 688 -68.03 55.48 -2.50
C GLN A 688 -67.84 56.82 -3.21
N VAL A 689 -66.63 57.11 -3.71
CA VAL A 689 -66.34 58.34 -4.46
C VAL A 689 -67.05 58.34 -5.83
N THR A 690 -67.12 57.20 -6.52
CA THR A 690 -67.82 57.08 -7.80
C THR A 690 -69.34 57.23 -7.64
N ALA A 691 -69.92 56.68 -6.58
CA ALA A 691 -71.34 56.88 -6.26
C ALA A 691 -71.66 58.35 -5.94
N ALA A 692 -70.78 59.05 -5.21
CA ALA A 692 -70.93 60.47 -4.94
C ALA A 692 -70.84 61.32 -6.23
N LEU A 693 -69.96 60.96 -7.15
CA LEU A 693 -69.81 61.65 -8.44
C LEU A 693 -71.02 61.43 -9.36
N GLN A 694 -71.59 60.22 -9.40
CA GLN A 694 -72.80 59.93 -10.17
C GLN A 694 -74.03 60.64 -9.61
N ALA A 695 -74.14 60.76 -8.28
CA ALA A 695 -75.18 61.56 -7.65
C ALA A 695 -75.04 63.06 -8.00
N GLU A 696 -73.81 63.59 -8.06
CA GLU A 696 -73.57 64.96 -8.49
C GLU A 696 -73.87 65.17 -9.99
N GLN A 697 -73.55 64.20 -10.85
CA GLN A 697 -73.85 64.25 -12.28
C GLN A 697 -75.37 64.14 -12.57
N ALA A 698 -76.10 63.32 -11.82
CA ALA A 698 -77.55 63.25 -11.90
C ALA A 698 -78.21 64.57 -11.44
N ALA A 699 -77.68 65.21 -10.39
CA ALA A 699 -78.16 66.52 -9.96
C ALA A 699 -77.90 67.63 -11.00
N ARG A 700 -76.80 67.53 -11.76
CA ARG A 700 -76.52 68.46 -12.88
C ARG A 700 -77.43 68.21 -14.09
N GLN A 701 -77.74 66.96 -14.43
CA GLN A 701 -78.65 66.63 -15.53
C GLN A 701 -80.10 67.05 -15.24
N VAL A 702 -80.52 67.02 -13.97
CA VAL A 702 -81.83 67.55 -13.56
C VAL A 702 -81.88 69.09 -13.66
N LEU A 703 -80.78 69.79 -13.38
CA LEU A 703 -80.66 71.23 -13.57
C LEU A 703 -80.58 71.63 -15.06
N GLU A 704 -79.95 70.81 -15.90
CA GLU A 704 -79.83 71.02 -17.34
C GLU A 704 -81.17 70.75 -18.07
N ALA A 705 -81.93 69.74 -17.62
CA ALA A 705 -83.29 69.46 -18.11
C ALA A 705 -84.33 70.53 -17.72
N GLN A 706 -84.09 71.30 -16.65
CA GLN A 706 -84.95 72.43 -16.27
C GLN A 706 -84.65 73.71 -17.08
N LEU A 707 -83.60 73.73 -17.90
CA LEU A 707 -83.17 74.89 -18.69
C LEU A 707 -83.52 74.82 -20.19
N GLU A 708 -84.01 73.68 -20.71
CA GLU A 708 -84.24 73.48 -22.15
C GLU A 708 -85.72 73.40 -22.63
N GLU A 709 -86.75 73.53 -21.78
CA GLU A 709 -88.16 73.59 -22.25
C GLU A 709 -88.94 74.85 -21.81
N GLY A 710 -88.79 75.92 -22.61
CA GLY A 710 -89.88 76.84 -23.01
C GLY A 710 -90.15 78.14 -22.21
N PRO A 711 -90.94 79.09 -22.76
CA PRO A 711 -90.48 80.24 -23.56
C PRO A 711 -90.62 81.62 -22.86
N ALA A 712 -89.89 82.64 -23.33
CA ALA A 712 -90.05 84.04 -22.95
C ALA A 712 -91.34 84.65 -23.55
N PRO A 713 -92.03 85.63 -22.89
CA PRO A 713 -91.53 87.01 -22.90
C PRO A 713 -91.84 87.85 -21.64
N GLY A 714 -91.10 88.95 -21.48
CA GLY A 714 -91.69 90.21 -20.99
C GLY A 714 -91.39 90.63 -19.54
N ALA A 715 -90.29 91.37 -19.39
CA ALA A 715 -90.13 92.55 -18.53
C ALA A 715 -90.83 92.60 -17.16
N GLY A 716 -90.02 92.41 -16.12
CA GLY A 716 -90.28 92.91 -14.77
C GLY A 716 -89.19 92.42 -13.85
N VAL A 717 -88.15 93.23 -13.62
CA VAL A 717 -87.04 92.93 -12.70
C VAL A 717 -87.60 92.81 -11.27
N PRO A 718 -87.55 91.62 -10.62
CA PRO A 718 -87.82 91.49 -9.20
C PRO A 718 -86.47 91.46 -8.45
N ALA A 719 -86.43 92.05 -7.27
CA ALA A 719 -85.23 92.18 -6.43
C ALA A 719 -84.62 90.85 -5.93
N GLU A 720 -85.16 89.70 -6.31
CA GLU A 720 -84.67 88.36 -5.94
C GLU A 720 -83.45 87.90 -6.74
N TRP A 721 -83.23 88.42 -7.95
CA TRP A 721 -82.06 88.06 -8.78
C TRP A 721 -80.74 88.63 -8.22
N ALA A 722 -80.80 89.70 -7.43
CA ALA A 722 -79.62 90.20 -6.71
C ALA A 722 -79.22 89.26 -5.56
N GLN A 723 -80.20 88.68 -4.88
CA GLN A 723 -79.98 87.65 -3.86
C GLN A 723 -79.48 86.35 -4.46
N GLU A 724 -80.06 85.87 -5.57
CA GLU A 724 -79.55 84.67 -6.25
C GLU A 724 -78.14 84.88 -6.80
N ARG A 725 -77.82 86.06 -7.35
CA ARG A 725 -76.47 86.33 -7.85
C ARG A 725 -75.44 86.46 -6.72
N ASP A 726 -75.81 87.01 -5.57
CA ASP A 726 -74.91 87.10 -4.42
C ASP A 726 -74.80 85.74 -3.69
N GLN A 727 -75.85 84.93 -3.69
CA GLN A 727 -75.82 83.54 -3.24
C GLN A 727 -74.92 82.68 -4.14
N LEU A 728 -75.05 82.79 -5.46
CA LEU A 728 -74.17 82.11 -6.41
C LEU A 728 -72.72 82.58 -6.30
N LYS A 729 -72.46 83.85 -5.99
CA LYS A 729 -71.09 84.33 -5.68
C LYS A 729 -70.56 83.77 -4.36
N ALA A 730 -71.41 83.63 -3.34
CA ALA A 730 -71.05 83.00 -2.07
C ALA A 730 -70.77 81.50 -2.26
N ASP A 731 -71.54 80.82 -3.09
CA ASP A 731 -71.37 79.41 -3.43
C ASP A 731 -70.12 79.19 -4.29
N LEU A 732 -69.81 80.09 -5.22
CA LEU A 732 -68.58 80.06 -6.01
C LEU A 732 -67.35 80.37 -5.14
N ALA A 733 -67.46 81.28 -4.17
CA ALA A 733 -66.41 81.53 -3.17
C ALA A 733 -66.22 80.35 -2.21
N SER A 734 -67.30 79.65 -1.84
CA SER A 734 -67.28 78.43 -1.03
C SER A 734 -66.63 77.28 -1.79
N MET A 735 -66.98 77.08 -3.07
CA MET A 735 -66.32 76.11 -3.95
C MET A 735 -64.85 76.44 -4.15
N LYS A 736 -64.47 77.70 -4.38
CA LYS A 736 -63.06 78.10 -4.46
C LYS A 736 -62.29 77.80 -3.17
N ARG A 737 -62.88 78.01 -1.99
CA ARG A 737 -62.25 77.63 -0.71
C ARG A 737 -62.11 76.12 -0.56
N LYS A 738 -63.11 75.34 -0.96
CA LYS A 738 -63.05 73.86 -0.94
C LYS A 738 -62.00 73.33 -1.92
N LEU A 739 -61.89 73.95 -3.10
CA LEU A 739 -60.92 73.56 -4.11
C LEU A 739 -59.49 73.91 -3.68
N MET A 740 -59.26 75.10 -3.11
CA MET A 740 -57.99 75.46 -2.47
C MET A 740 -57.64 74.54 -1.29
N ALA A 741 -58.61 74.14 -0.48
CA ALA A 741 -58.38 73.19 0.61
C ALA A 741 -58.03 71.79 0.09
N ALA A 742 -58.63 71.36 -1.02
CA ALA A 742 -58.31 70.10 -1.68
C ALA A 742 -56.91 70.13 -2.33
N GLU A 743 -56.53 71.25 -2.95
CA GLU A 743 -55.17 71.46 -3.48
C GLU A 743 -54.13 71.44 -2.35
N ALA A 744 -54.38 72.12 -1.23
CA ALA A 744 -53.51 72.08 -0.06
C ALA A 744 -53.41 70.67 0.56
N ALA A 745 -54.50 69.90 0.57
CA ALA A 745 -54.49 68.52 1.03
C ALA A 745 -53.65 67.60 0.12
N LEU A 746 -53.75 67.76 -1.20
CA LEU A 746 -52.94 67.04 -2.17
C LEU A 746 -51.45 67.37 -2.04
N GLU A 747 -51.12 68.64 -1.81
CA GLU A 747 -49.73 69.08 -1.61
C GLU A 747 -49.14 68.50 -0.30
N SER A 748 -49.96 68.41 0.77
CA SER A 748 -49.57 67.74 2.02
C SER A 748 -49.37 66.22 1.85
N ALA A 749 -50.19 65.57 1.00
CA ALA A 749 -50.07 64.15 0.68
C ALA A 749 -48.79 63.87 -0.15
N ALA A 750 -48.44 64.76 -1.08
CA ALA A 750 -47.19 64.67 -1.81
C ALA A 750 -45.95 64.86 -0.90
N SER A 751 -46.01 65.81 0.04
CA SER A 751 -44.95 66.05 1.03
C SER A 751 -44.74 64.87 1.99
N THR A 752 -45.82 64.22 2.43
CA THR A 752 -45.75 63.02 3.27
C THR A 752 -45.20 61.82 2.49
N LYS A 753 -45.60 61.62 1.22
CA LYS A 753 -45.02 60.59 0.35
C LYS A 753 -43.51 60.77 0.14
N ALA A 754 -43.05 62.01 -0.04
CA ALA A 754 -41.62 62.31 -0.15
C ALA A 754 -40.86 62.04 1.16
N LYS A 755 -41.45 62.32 2.32
CA LYS A 755 -40.86 61.97 3.63
C LYS A 755 -40.78 60.46 3.85
N VAL A 756 -41.81 59.70 3.46
CA VAL A 756 -41.81 58.23 3.54
C VAL A 756 -40.70 57.66 2.66
N ALA A 757 -40.58 58.11 1.40
CA ALA A 757 -39.50 57.68 0.51
C ALA A 757 -38.10 58.00 1.08
N ARG A 758 -37.95 59.14 1.76
CA ARG A 758 -36.68 59.51 2.42
C ARG A 758 -36.39 58.66 3.66
N LEU A 759 -37.40 58.31 4.45
CA LEU A 759 -37.27 57.40 5.59
C LEU A 759 -36.98 55.96 5.15
N GLU A 760 -37.57 55.50 4.05
CA GLU A 760 -37.26 54.21 3.43
C GLU A 760 -35.82 54.17 2.91
N ALA A 761 -35.34 55.25 2.29
CA ALA A 761 -33.94 55.36 1.86
C ALA A 761 -32.97 55.36 3.07
N GLN A 762 -33.33 56.02 4.17
CA GLN A 762 -32.53 55.99 5.41
C GLN A 762 -32.53 54.61 6.08
N LEU A 763 -33.65 53.89 6.07
CA LEU A 763 -33.74 52.51 6.57
C LEU A 763 -32.97 51.51 5.70
N LYS A 764 -32.85 51.76 4.39
CA LYS A 764 -31.99 50.98 3.48
C LYS A 764 -30.50 51.24 3.67
N ALA A 765 -30.11 52.39 4.21
CA ALA A 765 -28.71 52.73 4.49
C ALA A 765 -28.23 52.29 5.89
N LEU A 766 -29.14 51.84 6.76
CA LEU A 766 -28.86 51.35 8.12
C LEU A 766 -28.88 49.81 8.24
N LYS A 767 -29.20 49.10 7.15
CA LYS A 767 -28.99 47.66 6.99
C LYS A 767 -27.79 47.44 6.08
#